data_AF-A0A534T9N0-F1
#
_entry.id   AF-A0A534T9N0-F1
#
_cell.length_a   1.000
_cell.length_b   1.000
_cell.length_c   1.000
_cell.angle_alpha   90.00
_cell.angle_beta   90.00
_cell.angle_gamma   90.00
#
_symmetry.space_group_name_H-M   'P 1'
#
loop_
_entity.id
_entity.type
_entity.pdbx_description
1 polymer ?
#
loop_
_entity_poly.entity_id
_entity_poly.type
_entity_poly.pdbx_seq_one_letter_code
_entity_poly.pdbx_strand_id
1 'polypeptide(L)'
;MPNATPVSGNGTADPKGGHPLRNRRERPLARRSLQGRGWRASSRTCATDCPRCGKRPDSRSLPPWRSLCGRSESMLKDLFYALRALRRSPGFAVAAVLSLALGLGANTALFSAVDAVLLRPLPYRDPERLVMVWSVTSAYPQMNVALPDFQAYRDRTQSFATMAAYYSTRRNVGVAGGEPERVLMDRTTHELPSALGFQPRLGRFFTAEEEQWGRHQVLVLSHRFWMRHFAGDPGVLGKSVTLDGEPWTVIGVMPQGFTFDDPSIELWAPISFKPDSDMLTRGNHFTQVIARLKPSVSLESAQKDLTRVADALAREFANNVGQGAALQPLREAMSGAFRPALLLLLGAVAMVLLIACANLANLLLARGAARGREIAVRAALGATRIRLVRQLLTESVILALAGGALGCACAVWALSGISALGGDVLAQLPPLRLDLRVLAFAVALSLVTGVAFGLAPALLLSRHSLSEALKDGTATVSPRTGRLRSALVVAEVALSVVLLAGAGLLLRSLRALNHLDPGFRVEQVITANLQLPLRRYPDDAARLAFARKTIDAVTALPGVASVGVGSNVPMSNNSWGKWISAEGEPEPANLDAVANCLFQLVTGDYFRTLGMQLVRGRFPDDPKEPAIVLNETAARKLFGVKEAIGRRVWLGPPERFLPDQTRPFPRYTVVGLIRDVRSGGLARVPRAEAWLRQEQSDEGGNSLYVIARFGGASAPLIKALRDAIRAIDPEQAVADVKTMADRVGASVTQERFSAFLLALFASLALTLAVLGIYAVMAYTVAQRTREIGVRMALGAAGRDVLRLVFTRGFRLIGAGLVIGLVGSMIASRVLGALLFGVSATDPGTFAAVVAIQASVAAAALYLPARRASRLHPAVALRTE
;
A
#
# COMPACT_ATOMS: atom_id res chain seq x y z
N MET A 1 -22.19 -60.47 -21.28
CA MET A 1 -23.08 -61.58 -20.86
C MET A 1 -22.96 -61.75 -19.37
N PRO A 2 -24.06 -61.83 -18.61
CA PRO A 2 -25.31 -61.06 -18.72
C PRO A 2 -25.57 -60.31 -17.38
N ASN A 3 -26.43 -59.30 -17.20
CA ASN A 3 -27.61 -58.82 -17.92
C ASN A 3 -27.86 -57.34 -17.49
N ALA A 4 -28.05 -56.41 -18.43
CA ALA A 4 -29.34 -55.91 -18.92
C ALA A 4 -29.78 -54.63 -18.17
N THR A 5 -29.42 -53.43 -18.66
CA THR A 5 -30.15 -52.54 -19.61
C THR A 5 -31.10 -51.53 -18.94
N PRO A 6 -31.28 -50.33 -19.54
CA PRO A 6 -31.42 -49.05 -18.82
C PRO A 6 -32.70 -48.26 -19.23
N VAL A 7 -32.63 -46.92 -19.10
CA VAL A 7 -33.46 -45.86 -19.77
C VAL A 7 -34.62 -45.33 -18.89
N SER A 8 -34.49 -44.14 -18.28
CA SER A 8 -34.67 -42.74 -18.76
C SER A 8 -36.12 -42.31 -18.98
N GLY A 9 -36.49 -41.13 -18.43
CA GLY A 9 -37.79 -40.48 -18.70
C GLY A 9 -37.85 -39.05 -18.16
N ASN A 10 -37.58 -38.09 -19.06
CA ASN A 10 -37.73 -36.64 -18.92
C ASN A 10 -39.20 -36.19 -18.88
N GLY A 11 -39.45 -34.96 -18.40
CA GLY A 11 -40.62 -34.14 -18.77
C GLY A 11 -41.03 -33.16 -17.66
N THR A 12 -40.46 -31.95 -17.52
CA THR A 12 -40.68 -30.67 -18.25
C THR A 12 -42.11 -30.10 -18.27
N ALA A 13 -42.19 -28.87 -17.74
CA ALA A 13 -42.96 -27.69 -18.18
C ALA A 13 -44.44 -27.56 -17.75
N ASP A 14 -44.82 -26.64 -16.85
CA ASP A 14 -45.09 -25.17 -17.01
C ASP A 14 -46.62 -24.94 -17.20
N PRO A 15 -47.21 -23.72 -17.29
CA PRO A 15 -47.04 -22.44 -16.58
C PRO A 15 -48.37 -21.79 -16.07
N LYS A 16 -48.22 -20.69 -15.31
CA LYS A 16 -48.97 -19.39 -15.30
C LYS A 16 -50.52 -19.30 -15.37
N GLY A 17 -51.06 -18.40 -14.55
CA GLY A 17 -52.26 -17.61 -14.89
C GLY A 17 -52.88 -16.88 -13.70
N GLY A 18 -52.94 -15.54 -13.74
CA GLY A 18 -53.45 -14.69 -12.66
C GLY A 18 -54.81 -14.03 -12.93
N HIS A 19 -55.52 -13.74 -11.81
CA HIS A 19 -56.61 -12.77 -11.58
C HIS A 19 -57.95 -12.95 -12.34
N PRO A 20 -59.09 -12.31 -11.96
CA PRO A 20 -59.33 -11.28 -10.90
C PRO A 20 -60.66 -11.39 -10.06
N LEU A 21 -60.75 -10.52 -9.03
CA LEU A 21 -61.91 -9.72 -8.52
C LEU A 21 -63.20 -10.30 -7.83
N ARG A 22 -63.42 -9.76 -6.62
CA ARG A 22 -64.64 -9.13 -6.00
C ARG A 22 -65.78 -9.94 -5.32
N ASN A 23 -66.05 -9.46 -4.08
CA ASN A 23 -67.33 -9.14 -3.41
C ASN A 23 -68.13 -10.18 -2.56
N ARG A 24 -68.00 -9.99 -1.22
CA ARG A 24 -69.00 -9.54 -0.22
C ARG A 24 -70.37 -10.25 -0.03
N ARG A 25 -70.65 -10.54 1.26
CA ARG A 25 -71.92 -10.62 2.06
C ARG A 25 -72.15 -12.03 2.64
N GLU A 26 -72.78 -12.30 3.78
CA GLU A 26 -73.27 -11.62 5.00
C GLU A 26 -73.66 -12.75 6.02
N ARG A 27 -73.49 -12.48 7.32
CA ARG A 27 -74.11 -13.01 8.59
C ARG A 27 -75.26 -14.04 8.57
N PRO A 28 -75.51 -14.87 9.64
CA PRO A 28 -76.17 -14.44 10.93
C PRO A 28 -75.77 -15.22 12.23
N LEU A 29 -75.65 -14.59 13.42
CA LEU A 29 -76.57 -14.37 14.58
C LEU A 29 -76.81 -15.51 15.62
N ALA A 30 -76.78 -15.08 16.90
CA ALA A 30 -77.50 -15.53 18.13
C ALA A 30 -76.69 -16.27 19.23
N ARG A 31 -76.35 -15.59 20.37
CA ARG A 31 -76.99 -15.55 21.74
C ARG A 31 -76.62 -16.78 22.61
N ARG A 32 -76.25 -16.72 23.92
CA ARG A 32 -76.76 -15.91 25.06
C ARG A 32 -75.85 -16.06 26.34
N SER A 33 -75.66 -14.97 27.10
CA SER A 33 -75.68 -14.75 28.60
C SER A 33 -74.90 -15.65 29.59
N LEU A 34 -74.37 -15.24 30.77
CA LEU A 34 -74.30 -14.00 31.60
C LEU A 34 -73.38 -14.23 32.85
N GLN A 35 -73.06 -13.13 33.57
CA GLN A 35 -72.34 -12.96 34.87
C GLN A 35 -70.79 -12.93 34.79
N GLY A 36 -70.05 -11.98 35.36
CA GLY A 36 -70.36 -10.79 36.16
C GLY A 36 -69.04 -10.21 36.75
N ARG A 37 -69.07 -8.92 37.12
CA ARG A 37 -68.05 -8.10 37.82
C ARG A 37 -66.97 -7.42 36.96
N GLY A 38 -67.23 -6.15 36.66
CA GLY A 38 -66.23 -5.16 36.29
C GLY A 38 -65.83 -4.30 37.50
N TRP A 39 -64.66 -3.68 37.41
CA TRP A 39 -64.27 -2.50 38.20
C TRP A 39 -63.74 -1.43 37.24
N ARG A 40 -64.40 -0.28 37.23
CA ARG A 40 -63.96 0.96 36.58
C ARG A 40 -63.40 1.93 37.62
N ALA A 41 -62.53 2.79 37.09
CA ALA A 41 -61.99 4.06 37.57
C ALA A 41 -62.76 4.83 38.66
N SER A 42 -62.00 5.56 39.49
CA SER A 42 -62.40 6.91 39.93
C SER A 42 -61.19 7.79 40.30
N SER A 43 -61.19 8.98 39.73
CA SER A 43 -60.59 10.23 40.21
C SER A 43 -60.93 10.56 41.66
N ARG A 44 -60.02 11.20 42.40
CA ARG A 44 -60.37 12.09 43.54
C ARG A 44 -59.42 13.28 43.63
N THR A 45 -59.98 14.47 43.44
CA THR A 45 -59.67 15.69 44.18
C THR A 45 -60.39 15.63 45.53
N CYS A 46 -59.75 16.06 46.61
CA CYS A 46 -60.41 16.73 47.74
C CYS A 46 -59.36 17.42 48.62
N ALA A 47 -59.55 18.71 48.85
CA ALA A 47 -58.96 19.46 49.94
C ALA A 47 -59.89 19.35 51.17
N THR A 48 -59.31 19.29 52.37
CA THR A 48 -59.91 19.77 53.64
C THR A 48 -58.82 19.86 54.71
N ASP A 49 -58.91 20.94 55.49
CA ASP A 49 -58.01 21.42 56.53
C ASP A 49 -57.77 20.48 57.73
N CYS A 50 -56.59 20.61 58.34
CA CYS A 50 -56.44 20.53 59.80
C CYS A 50 -55.22 21.39 60.24
N PRO A 51 -55.39 22.33 61.19
CA PRO A 51 -54.36 23.29 61.61
C PRO A 51 -53.49 22.75 62.76
N ARG A 52 -52.30 23.33 62.93
CA ARG A 52 -51.25 23.04 63.94
C ARG A 52 -50.41 21.78 63.70
N CYS A 53 -49.29 21.97 63.01
CA CYS A 53 -47.98 21.73 63.63
C CYS A 53 -46.91 22.49 62.84
N GLY A 54 -46.27 23.47 63.46
CA GLY A 54 -45.08 24.11 62.90
C GLY A 54 -43.94 23.10 62.85
N LYS A 55 -43.32 22.94 61.68
CA LYS A 55 -41.91 22.55 61.47
C LYS A 55 -41.58 22.63 59.98
N ARG A 56 -40.57 23.44 59.64
CA ARG A 56 -39.90 23.43 58.32
C ARG A 56 -39.36 22.01 58.05
N PRO A 57 -39.47 21.46 56.83
CA PRO A 57 -38.58 20.40 56.39
C PRO A 57 -37.42 20.99 55.58
N ASP A 58 -36.22 20.72 56.09
CA ASP A 58 -34.94 20.93 55.45
C ASP A 58 -34.88 20.43 54.01
N SER A 59 -34.10 21.17 53.21
CA SER A 59 -33.49 20.73 51.98
C SER A 59 -32.66 19.45 52.21
N ARG A 60 -33.27 18.28 52.01
CA ARG A 60 -32.54 17.02 51.89
C ARG A 60 -32.47 16.57 50.44
N SER A 61 -31.23 16.40 50.00
CA SER A 61 -30.74 15.84 48.76
C SER A 61 -31.57 14.63 48.29
N LEU A 62 -32.06 14.72 47.05
CA LEU A 62 -32.59 13.58 46.32
C LEU A 62 -31.46 12.55 46.06
N PRO A 63 -31.73 11.23 46.14
CA PRO A 63 -30.69 10.21 46.00
C PRO A 63 -30.13 10.12 44.56
N PRO A 64 -28.85 9.75 44.37
CA PRO A 64 -28.13 9.87 43.09
C PRO A 64 -28.71 9.06 41.92
N TRP A 65 -29.43 7.97 42.20
CA TRP A 65 -29.91 7.01 41.19
C TRP A 65 -31.07 7.54 40.32
N ARG A 66 -31.91 8.46 40.83
CA ARG A 66 -32.93 9.14 40.00
C ARG A 66 -32.31 10.08 38.96
N SER A 67 -31.09 10.60 39.22
CA SER A 67 -30.36 11.43 38.26
C SER A 67 -29.77 10.65 37.09
N LEU A 68 -29.58 9.34 37.24
CA LEU A 68 -29.14 8.41 36.19
C LEU A 68 -30.33 7.94 35.34
N CYS A 69 -31.46 7.60 35.97
CA CYS A 69 -32.71 7.27 35.25
C CYS A 69 -33.26 8.45 34.44
N GLY A 70 -33.32 9.66 35.03
CA GLY A 70 -33.75 10.87 34.30
C GLY A 70 -32.79 11.29 33.17
N ARG A 71 -31.50 10.94 33.27
CA ARG A 71 -30.52 11.14 32.19
C ARG A 71 -30.77 10.20 31.01
N SER A 72 -31.05 8.92 31.28
CA SER A 72 -31.32 7.90 30.25
C SER A 72 -32.59 8.18 29.42
N GLU A 73 -33.69 8.59 30.06
CA GLU A 73 -34.91 9.01 29.36
C GLU A 73 -34.68 10.25 28.49
N SER A 74 -33.77 11.13 28.90
CA SER A 74 -33.48 12.36 28.18
C SER A 74 -32.62 12.12 26.93
N MET A 75 -31.71 11.14 26.94
CA MET A 75 -30.89 10.77 25.78
C MET A 75 -31.69 10.07 24.69
N LEU A 76 -32.60 9.15 25.06
CA LEU A 76 -33.51 8.50 24.11
C LEU A 76 -34.43 9.51 23.42
N LYS A 77 -34.96 10.49 24.17
CA LYS A 77 -35.76 11.58 23.61
C LYS A 77 -34.95 12.43 22.63
N ASP A 78 -33.70 12.77 22.96
CA ASP A 78 -32.81 13.53 22.08
C ASP A 78 -32.47 12.74 20.79
N LEU A 79 -32.30 11.41 20.87
CA LEU A 79 -32.07 10.52 19.72
C LEU A 79 -33.27 10.49 18.76
N PHE A 80 -34.48 10.20 19.27
CA PHE A 80 -35.69 10.18 18.44
C PHE A 80 -35.98 11.55 17.84
N TYR A 81 -35.72 12.62 18.60
CA TYR A 81 -35.86 13.98 18.12
C TYR A 81 -34.89 14.26 16.97
N ALA A 82 -33.60 13.94 17.12
CA ALA A 82 -32.59 14.13 16.09
C ALA A 82 -32.94 13.37 14.80
N LEU A 83 -33.39 12.13 14.90
CA LEU A 83 -33.84 11.33 13.75
C LEU A 83 -35.03 11.98 13.03
N ARG A 84 -36.02 12.47 13.78
CA ARG A 84 -37.17 13.19 13.22
C ARG A 84 -36.76 14.51 12.56
N ALA A 85 -35.84 15.24 13.17
CA ALA A 85 -35.31 16.49 12.65
C ALA A 85 -34.53 16.29 11.35
N LEU A 86 -33.75 15.21 11.24
CA LEU A 86 -33.02 14.85 10.02
C LEU A 86 -33.96 14.44 8.88
N ARG A 87 -35.02 13.66 9.17
CA ARG A 87 -36.04 13.29 8.18
C ARG A 87 -36.79 14.48 7.58
N ARG A 88 -36.93 15.58 8.33
CA ARG A 88 -37.54 16.82 7.84
C ARG A 88 -36.63 17.67 6.94
N SER A 89 -35.33 17.37 6.88
CA SER A 89 -34.38 18.11 6.03
C SER A 89 -33.44 17.13 5.30
N PRO A 90 -33.98 16.32 4.38
CA PRO A 90 -33.23 15.23 3.74
C PRO A 90 -32.02 15.73 2.96
N GLY A 91 -32.10 16.86 2.26
CA GLY A 91 -30.96 17.41 1.49
C GLY A 91 -29.74 17.74 2.35
N PHE A 92 -29.95 18.31 3.55
CA PHE A 92 -28.87 18.56 4.51
C PHE A 92 -28.27 17.26 5.04
N ALA A 93 -29.12 16.30 5.43
CA ALA A 93 -28.68 15.03 6.00
C ALA A 93 -27.85 14.24 4.98
N VAL A 94 -28.31 14.17 3.73
CA VAL A 94 -27.58 13.50 2.63
C VAL A 94 -26.23 14.18 2.38
N ALA A 95 -26.18 15.51 2.25
CA ALA A 95 -24.93 16.23 2.01
C ALA A 95 -23.91 16.03 3.16
N ALA A 96 -24.38 16.07 4.41
CA ALA A 96 -23.54 15.84 5.58
C ALA A 96 -23.03 14.40 5.65
N VAL A 97 -23.91 13.40 5.46
CA VAL A 97 -23.54 11.98 5.50
C VAL A 97 -22.58 11.63 4.37
N LEU A 98 -22.81 12.10 3.13
CA LEU A 98 -21.91 11.84 2.00
C LEU A 98 -20.53 12.46 2.22
N SER A 99 -20.47 13.71 2.69
CA SER A 99 -19.19 14.38 2.96
C SER A 99 -18.38 13.63 4.03
N LEU A 100 -19.04 13.22 5.12
CA LEU A 100 -18.41 12.44 6.19
C LEU A 100 -18.04 11.03 5.74
N ALA A 101 -18.87 10.37 4.93
CA ALA A 101 -18.59 9.03 4.42
C ALA A 101 -17.33 9.00 3.57
N LEU A 102 -17.09 10.03 2.75
CA LEU A 102 -15.88 10.12 1.94
C LEU A 102 -14.62 10.32 2.81
N GLY A 103 -14.67 11.24 3.77
CA GLY A 103 -13.56 11.49 4.69
C GLY A 103 -13.26 10.30 5.61
N LEU A 104 -14.29 9.79 6.29
CA LEU A 104 -14.17 8.66 7.21
C LEU A 104 -13.81 7.37 6.47
N GLY A 105 -14.45 7.09 5.33
CA GLY A 105 -14.18 5.89 4.53
C GLY A 105 -12.75 5.84 4.00
N ALA A 106 -12.22 6.96 3.49
CA ALA A 106 -10.82 7.04 3.07
C ALA A 106 -9.86 6.79 4.26
N ASN A 107 -10.13 7.39 5.42
CA ASN A 107 -9.34 7.17 6.64
C ASN A 107 -9.39 5.71 7.10
N THR A 108 -10.57 5.09 7.07
CA THR A 108 -10.76 3.68 7.43
C THR A 108 -10.01 2.74 6.48
N ALA A 109 -10.08 2.98 5.17
CA ALA A 109 -9.37 2.18 4.18
C ALA A 109 -7.85 2.28 4.34
N LEU A 110 -7.33 3.51 4.49
CA LEU A 110 -5.89 3.70 4.67
C LEU A 110 -5.40 3.19 6.03
N PHE A 111 -6.19 3.37 7.08
CA PHE A 111 -5.88 2.80 8.39
C PHE A 111 -5.83 1.26 8.35
N SER A 112 -6.63 0.60 7.51
CA SER A 112 -6.51 -0.86 7.29
C SER A 112 -5.13 -1.24 6.74
N ALA A 113 -4.58 -0.47 5.80
CA ALA A 113 -3.22 -0.68 5.29
C ALA A 113 -2.15 -0.37 6.33
N VAL A 114 -2.29 0.74 7.07
CA VAL A 114 -1.38 1.09 8.17
C VAL A 114 -1.43 0.05 9.29
N ASP A 115 -2.62 -0.48 9.63
CA ASP A 115 -2.75 -1.55 10.61
C ASP A 115 -2.05 -2.81 10.11
N ALA A 116 -2.36 -3.26 8.89
CA ALA A 116 -1.77 -4.47 8.31
C ALA A 116 -0.24 -4.41 8.20
N VAL A 117 0.34 -3.24 7.90
CA VAL A 117 1.77 -3.08 7.60
C VAL A 117 2.57 -2.60 8.81
N LEU A 118 2.05 -1.63 9.58
CA LEU A 118 2.81 -0.92 10.60
C LEU A 118 2.40 -1.25 12.05
N LEU A 119 1.15 -1.63 12.31
CA LEU A 119 0.65 -1.79 13.70
C LEU A 119 0.44 -3.25 14.10
N ARG A 120 -0.15 -4.07 13.23
CA ARG A 120 -0.50 -5.46 13.51
C ARG A 120 0.76 -6.24 13.88
N PRO A 121 0.75 -6.99 15.00
CA PRO A 121 1.86 -7.86 15.34
C PRO A 121 2.06 -8.90 14.24
N LEU A 122 3.32 -9.19 13.93
CA LEU A 122 3.67 -10.28 13.03
C LEU A 122 3.10 -11.60 13.61
N PRO A 123 2.68 -12.55 12.75
CA PRO A 123 2.06 -13.81 13.19
C PRO A 123 3.09 -14.82 13.75
N TYR A 124 4.14 -14.33 14.41
CA TYR A 124 5.20 -15.13 15.02
C TYR A 124 5.12 -15.01 16.54
N ARG A 125 5.67 -15.98 17.26
CA ARG A 125 5.75 -15.93 18.73
C ARG A 125 6.71 -14.81 19.15
N ASP A 126 6.33 -13.97 20.11
CA ASP A 126 7.12 -12.85 20.65
C ASP A 126 7.86 -12.04 19.55
N PRO A 127 7.14 -11.42 18.60
CA PRO A 127 7.72 -10.85 17.39
C PRO A 127 8.63 -9.65 17.64
N GLU A 128 8.48 -8.96 18.77
CA GLU A 128 9.33 -7.86 19.22
C GLU A 128 10.78 -8.29 19.54
N ARG A 129 11.01 -9.60 19.72
CA ARG A 129 12.35 -10.17 19.95
C ARG A 129 13.03 -10.68 18.69
N LEU A 130 12.36 -10.58 17.53
CA LEU A 130 12.90 -11.03 16.25
C LEU A 130 13.66 -9.90 15.56
N VAL A 131 14.86 -10.22 15.11
CA VAL A 131 15.75 -9.30 14.40
C VAL A 131 16.33 -9.99 13.17
N MET A 132 16.55 -9.22 12.12
CA MET A 132 17.38 -9.60 10.99
C MET A 132 18.83 -9.21 11.29
N VAL A 133 19.76 -10.06 10.86
CA VAL A 133 21.20 -9.82 10.93
C VAL A 133 21.71 -9.54 9.52
N TRP A 134 22.39 -8.41 9.36
CA TRP A 134 22.99 -7.97 8.10
C TRP A 134 24.49 -7.85 8.25
N SER A 135 25.23 -8.23 7.22
CA SER A 135 26.61 -7.79 7.05
C SER A 135 26.60 -6.34 6.56
N VAL A 136 27.54 -5.53 7.04
CA VAL A 136 27.66 -4.12 6.64
C VAL A 136 29.08 -3.80 6.21
N THR A 137 29.20 -2.99 5.18
CA THR A 137 30.48 -2.44 4.71
C THR A 137 30.32 -0.95 4.45
N SER A 138 31.43 -0.25 4.26
CA SER A 138 31.41 1.17 3.84
C SER A 138 30.64 1.39 2.53
N ALA A 139 30.68 0.41 1.62
CA ALA A 139 29.97 0.46 0.34
C ALA A 139 28.50 0.00 0.41
N TYR A 140 28.17 -0.91 1.33
CA TYR A 140 26.84 -1.50 1.45
C TYR A 140 26.35 -1.48 2.91
N PRO A 141 25.39 -0.59 3.24
CA PRO A 141 24.87 -0.49 4.60
C PRO A 141 24.01 -1.69 5.02
N GLN A 142 23.61 -2.55 4.07
CA GLN A 142 22.89 -3.80 4.30
C GLN A 142 23.27 -4.81 3.21
N MET A 143 23.87 -5.93 3.62
CA MET A 143 24.23 -7.05 2.77
C MET A 143 23.85 -8.36 3.46
N ASN A 144 23.53 -9.39 2.67
CA ASN A 144 23.34 -10.75 3.16
C ASN A 144 24.61 -11.24 3.87
N VAL A 145 24.45 -12.24 4.74
CA VAL A 145 25.54 -12.80 5.55
C VAL A 145 26.15 -13.99 4.81
N ALA A 146 27.47 -14.17 4.92
CA ALA A 146 28.11 -15.38 4.44
C ALA A 146 27.81 -16.55 5.38
N LEU A 147 27.57 -17.75 4.85
CA LEU A 147 27.16 -18.90 5.67
C LEU A 147 28.16 -19.21 6.83
N PRO A 148 29.50 -19.14 6.64
CA PRO A 148 30.44 -19.34 7.74
C PRO A 148 30.43 -18.20 8.78
N ASP A 149 30.06 -16.98 8.39
CA ASP A 149 29.91 -15.85 9.32
C ASP A 149 28.66 -16.06 10.17
N PHE A 150 27.56 -16.51 9.56
CA PHE A 150 26.35 -16.92 10.27
C PHE A 150 26.65 -17.99 11.33
N GLN A 151 27.42 -19.03 10.98
CA GLN A 151 27.81 -20.08 11.93
C GLN A 151 28.59 -19.48 13.11
N ALA A 152 29.57 -18.62 12.83
CA ALA A 152 30.32 -17.94 13.87
C ALA A 152 29.44 -17.02 14.73
N TYR A 153 28.48 -16.29 14.15
CA TYR A 153 27.53 -15.49 14.90
C TYR A 153 26.65 -16.36 15.79
N ARG A 154 26.09 -17.46 15.27
CA ARG A 154 25.28 -18.41 16.04
C ARG A 154 26.06 -18.99 17.23
N ASP A 155 27.32 -19.36 17.01
CA ASP A 155 28.08 -20.13 17.99
C ASP A 155 28.83 -19.24 19.00
N ARG A 156 29.23 -18.01 18.63
CA ARG A 156 30.07 -17.13 19.46
C ARG A 156 29.29 -16.01 20.17
N THR A 157 28.05 -15.73 19.78
CA THR A 157 27.21 -14.72 20.45
C THR A 157 26.46 -15.34 21.63
N GLN A 158 26.12 -14.52 22.62
CA GLN A 158 25.41 -14.93 23.84
C GLN A 158 24.04 -14.26 23.99
N SER A 159 23.76 -13.24 23.17
CA SER A 159 22.55 -12.43 23.24
C SER A 159 21.31 -13.09 22.63
N PHE A 160 21.50 -14.10 21.77
CA PHE A 160 20.42 -14.74 21.02
C PHE A 160 20.02 -16.08 21.63
N ALA A 161 18.72 -16.36 21.65
CA ALA A 161 18.17 -17.66 22.03
C ALA A 161 18.25 -18.66 20.86
N THR A 162 18.09 -18.17 19.62
CA THR A 162 18.13 -18.98 18.41
C THR A 162 18.49 -18.08 17.23
N MET A 163 19.28 -18.59 16.29
CA MET A 163 19.54 -17.97 15.00
C MET A 163 19.27 -18.99 13.89
N ALA A 164 18.67 -18.55 12.80
CA ALA A 164 18.43 -19.36 11.62
C ALA A 164 18.87 -18.60 10.37
N ALA A 165 19.44 -19.33 9.41
CA ALA A 165 19.77 -18.78 8.10
C ALA A 165 18.81 -19.35 7.05
N TYR A 166 18.52 -18.56 6.04
CA TYR A 166 17.74 -18.99 4.88
C TYR A 166 18.19 -18.28 3.60
N TYR A 167 17.89 -18.90 2.46
CA TYR A 167 17.95 -18.27 1.15
C TYR A 167 16.93 -18.92 0.23
N SER A 168 16.36 -18.14 -0.68
CA SER A 168 15.35 -18.66 -1.61
C SER A 168 15.97 -19.16 -2.90
N THR A 169 15.42 -20.25 -3.43
CA THR A 169 15.79 -20.86 -4.69
C THR A 169 14.57 -21.13 -5.54
N ARG A 170 14.77 -21.21 -6.86
CA ARG A 170 13.73 -21.65 -7.79
C ARG A 170 13.95 -23.11 -8.15
N ARG A 171 12.88 -23.90 -8.18
CA ARG A 171 12.89 -25.33 -8.52
C ARG A 171 11.79 -25.64 -9.52
N ASN A 172 12.07 -26.55 -10.44
CA ASN A 172 11.07 -27.10 -11.34
C ASN A 172 10.46 -28.33 -10.68
N VAL A 173 9.15 -28.32 -10.48
CA VAL A 173 8.37 -29.45 -9.98
C VAL A 173 7.89 -30.25 -11.19
N GLY A 174 8.22 -31.54 -11.21
CA GLY A 174 7.62 -32.48 -12.15
C GLY A 174 6.18 -32.81 -11.72
N VAL A 175 5.21 -32.62 -12.61
CA VAL A 175 3.81 -32.99 -12.38
C VAL A 175 3.46 -34.20 -13.25
N ALA A 176 3.04 -35.30 -12.64
CA ALA A 176 2.66 -36.51 -13.38
C ALA A 176 1.51 -36.21 -14.36
N GLY A 177 1.78 -36.29 -15.66
CA GLY A 177 0.81 -36.01 -16.73
C GLY A 177 0.44 -34.53 -16.89
N GLY A 178 1.16 -33.60 -16.25
CA GLY A 178 0.93 -32.16 -16.29
C GLY A 178 2.15 -31.37 -16.76
N GLU A 179 1.97 -30.05 -16.88
CA GLU A 179 3.06 -29.13 -17.21
C GLU A 179 4.02 -28.94 -16.03
N PRO A 180 5.35 -28.95 -16.25
CA PRO A 180 6.30 -28.60 -15.21
C PRO A 180 6.04 -27.21 -14.66
N GLU A 181 5.96 -27.11 -13.33
CA GLU A 181 5.71 -25.85 -12.63
C GLU A 181 7.00 -25.36 -11.97
N ARG A 182 7.31 -24.07 -12.09
CA ARG A 182 8.40 -23.47 -11.32
C ARG A 182 7.86 -22.92 -10.01
N VAL A 183 8.41 -23.41 -8.91
CA VAL A 183 8.06 -22.95 -7.55
C VAL A 183 9.26 -22.31 -6.86
N LEU A 184 8.97 -21.47 -5.88
CA LEU A 184 9.98 -20.95 -4.96
C LEU A 184 10.10 -21.86 -3.74
N MET A 185 11.35 -22.13 -3.38
CA MET A 185 11.71 -22.98 -2.26
C MET A 185 12.73 -22.25 -1.38
N ASP A 186 12.44 -22.17 -0.10
CA ASP A 186 13.39 -21.68 0.89
C ASP A 186 14.29 -22.82 1.35
N ARG A 187 15.60 -22.59 1.27
CA ARG A 187 16.63 -23.42 1.89
C ARG A 187 16.93 -22.80 3.24
N THR A 188 16.62 -23.48 4.33
CA THR A 188 16.71 -22.92 5.69
C THR A 188 17.47 -23.85 6.63
N THR A 189 18.02 -23.32 7.70
CA THR A 189 18.53 -24.16 8.78
C THR A 189 17.37 -24.71 9.63
N HIS A 190 17.60 -25.80 10.33
CA HIS A 190 16.62 -26.55 11.12
C HIS A 190 16.11 -25.75 12.32
N GLU A 191 16.82 -24.68 12.73
CA GLU A 191 16.44 -23.81 13.83
C GLU A 191 15.30 -22.84 13.47
N LEU A 192 14.91 -22.71 12.19
CA LEU A 192 13.89 -21.75 11.75
C LEU A 192 12.55 -21.86 12.53
N PRO A 193 11.98 -23.06 12.77
CA PRO A 193 10.75 -23.19 13.56
C PRO A 193 10.92 -22.73 15.00
N SER A 194 12.09 -22.96 15.61
CA SER A 194 12.42 -22.47 16.96
C SER A 194 12.61 -20.95 16.98
N ALA A 195 13.25 -20.41 15.94
CA ALA A 195 13.44 -18.98 15.77
C ALA A 195 12.10 -18.26 15.60
N LEU A 196 11.16 -18.77 14.80
CA LEU A 196 9.86 -18.12 14.53
C LEU A 196 8.73 -18.54 15.48
N GLY A 197 8.88 -19.69 16.13
CA GLY A 197 7.88 -20.26 17.05
C GLY A 197 6.69 -20.92 16.34
N PHE A 198 6.92 -21.66 15.25
CA PHE A 198 5.88 -22.43 14.56
C PHE A 198 6.17 -23.94 14.58
N GLN A 199 5.17 -24.76 14.25
CA GLN A 199 5.32 -26.19 14.00
C GLN A 199 4.54 -26.58 12.73
N PRO A 200 5.03 -27.55 11.93
CA PRO A 200 4.25 -28.12 10.84
C PRO A 200 2.90 -28.67 11.34
N ARG A 201 1.86 -28.52 10.52
CA ARG A 201 0.52 -29.05 10.79
C ARG A 201 0.48 -30.57 10.67
N LEU A 202 1.22 -31.12 9.71
CA LEU A 202 1.38 -32.55 9.52
C LEU A 202 2.88 -32.87 9.48
N GLY A 203 3.24 -34.04 10.01
CA GLY A 203 4.63 -34.52 10.01
C GLY A 203 5.55 -33.69 10.91
N ARG A 204 6.76 -33.42 10.43
CA ARG A 204 7.81 -32.70 11.17
C ARG A 204 8.57 -31.72 10.27
N PHE A 205 9.37 -30.87 10.89
CA PHE A 205 10.42 -30.13 10.19
C PHE A 205 11.68 -30.99 10.09
N PHE A 206 12.67 -30.54 9.34
CA PHE A 206 13.94 -31.26 9.23
C PHE A 206 14.85 -31.06 10.44
N THR A 207 15.84 -31.94 10.59
CA THR A 207 16.81 -31.96 11.70
C THR A 207 18.20 -31.50 11.25
N ALA A 208 19.10 -31.28 12.21
CA ALA A 208 20.51 -30.95 11.93
C ALA A 208 21.23 -32.03 11.09
N GLU A 209 20.85 -33.31 11.21
CA GLU A 209 21.43 -34.39 10.41
C GLU A 209 21.07 -34.27 8.92
N GLU A 210 19.91 -33.70 8.61
CA GLU A 210 19.41 -33.50 7.26
C GLU A 210 20.01 -32.23 6.61
N GLU A 211 20.75 -31.40 7.35
CA GLU A 211 21.57 -30.32 6.78
C GLU A 211 22.87 -30.86 6.14
N GLN A 212 23.22 -32.11 6.40
CA GLN A 212 24.39 -32.75 5.80
C GLN A 212 24.14 -33.10 4.34
N TRP A 213 25.17 -32.89 3.51
CA TRP A 213 25.09 -33.26 2.10
C TRP A 213 24.84 -34.77 1.96
N GLY A 214 23.94 -35.16 1.05
CA GLY A 214 23.47 -36.54 0.88
C GLY A 214 22.25 -36.93 1.73
N ARG A 215 21.90 -36.18 2.80
CA ARG A 215 20.69 -36.41 3.62
C ARG A 215 19.62 -35.32 3.48
N HIS A 216 19.91 -34.28 2.71
CA HIS A 216 19.09 -33.07 2.61
C HIS A 216 17.88 -33.15 1.68
N GLN A 217 17.64 -34.29 1.02
CA GLN A 217 16.55 -34.47 0.04
C GLN A 217 15.19 -34.71 0.72
N VAL A 218 14.84 -33.83 1.66
CA VAL A 218 13.57 -33.80 2.39
C VAL A 218 12.87 -32.47 2.20
N LEU A 219 11.54 -32.49 2.19
CA LEU A 219 10.70 -31.32 1.93
C LEU A 219 9.59 -31.15 2.96
N VAL A 220 9.33 -29.89 3.29
CA VAL A 220 8.11 -29.46 3.97
C VAL A 220 7.29 -28.63 2.98
N LEU A 221 6.04 -29.03 2.76
CA LEU A 221 5.15 -28.38 1.79
C LEU A 221 4.42 -27.20 2.41
N SER A 222 4.17 -26.16 1.63
CA SER A 222 3.15 -25.16 2.00
C SER A 222 1.77 -25.81 1.97
N HIS A 223 0.86 -25.29 2.80
CA HIS A 223 -0.54 -25.73 2.75
C HIS A 223 -1.17 -25.52 1.36
N ARG A 224 -0.78 -24.45 0.63
CA ARG A 224 -1.29 -24.17 -0.72
C ARG A 224 -0.85 -25.23 -1.72
N PHE A 225 0.44 -25.58 -1.72
CA PHE A 225 0.99 -26.59 -2.60
C PHE A 225 0.38 -27.97 -2.32
N TRP A 226 0.24 -28.34 -1.04
CA TRP A 226 -0.41 -29.58 -0.63
C TRP A 226 -1.87 -29.67 -1.11
N MET A 227 -2.65 -28.60 -0.98
CA MET A 227 -4.02 -28.57 -1.50
C MET A 227 -4.08 -28.66 -3.03
N ARG A 228 -3.16 -27.98 -3.74
CA ARG A 228 -3.16 -27.92 -5.22
C ARG A 228 -2.71 -29.23 -5.87
N HIS A 229 -1.67 -29.87 -5.35
CA HIS A 229 -1.05 -31.06 -5.97
C HIS A 229 -1.47 -32.38 -5.33
N PHE A 230 -1.94 -32.37 -4.08
CA PHE A 230 -2.30 -33.58 -3.35
C PHE A 230 -3.75 -33.57 -2.83
N ALA A 231 -4.56 -32.58 -3.23
CA ALA A 231 -5.97 -32.45 -2.82
C ALA A 231 -6.20 -32.51 -1.29
N GLY A 232 -5.18 -32.16 -0.49
CA GLY A 232 -5.24 -32.26 0.97
C GLY A 232 -5.11 -33.68 1.53
N ASP A 233 -4.52 -34.63 0.79
CA ASP A 233 -4.29 -36.01 1.23
C ASP A 233 -3.28 -36.09 2.41
N PRO A 234 -3.68 -36.52 3.62
CA PRO A 234 -2.76 -36.69 4.75
C PRO A 234 -1.70 -37.77 4.51
N GLY A 235 -1.95 -38.71 3.59
CA GLY A 235 -1.00 -39.73 3.14
C GLY A 235 0.15 -39.17 2.30
N VAL A 236 0.31 -37.84 2.18
CA VAL A 236 1.44 -37.21 1.50
C VAL A 236 2.78 -37.45 2.21
N LEU A 237 2.78 -37.70 3.52
CA LEU A 237 4.01 -37.95 4.28
C LEU A 237 4.71 -39.22 3.77
N GLY A 238 6.02 -39.12 3.53
CA GLY A 238 6.83 -40.19 2.95
C GLY A 238 6.70 -40.34 1.42
N LYS A 239 5.77 -39.65 0.77
CA LYS A 239 5.71 -39.62 -0.71
C LYS A 239 6.86 -38.81 -1.28
N SER A 240 7.26 -39.14 -2.50
CA SER A 240 8.29 -38.40 -3.22
C SER A 240 7.68 -37.34 -4.13
N VAL A 241 8.29 -36.16 -4.16
CA VAL A 241 8.07 -35.08 -5.12
C VAL A 241 9.34 -34.94 -5.96
N THR A 242 9.19 -34.92 -7.27
CA THR A 242 10.33 -34.71 -8.18
C THR A 242 10.61 -33.22 -8.33
N LEU A 243 11.76 -32.76 -7.83
CA LEU A 243 12.27 -31.40 -8.04
C LEU A 243 13.55 -31.44 -8.87
N ASP A 244 13.60 -30.68 -9.97
CA ASP A 244 14.76 -30.61 -10.86
C ASP A 244 15.23 -32.00 -11.35
N GLY A 245 14.29 -32.93 -11.54
CA GLY A 245 14.55 -34.32 -11.93
C GLY A 245 15.02 -35.23 -10.78
N GLU A 246 15.09 -34.74 -9.56
CA GLU A 246 15.49 -35.51 -8.38
C GLU A 246 14.31 -35.84 -7.47
N PRO A 247 14.26 -37.03 -6.87
CA PRO A 247 13.23 -37.36 -5.89
C PRO A 247 13.54 -36.70 -4.54
N TRP A 248 12.54 -36.06 -3.95
CA TRP A 248 12.61 -35.49 -2.60
C TRP A 248 11.47 -36.03 -1.75
N THR A 249 11.75 -36.38 -0.49
CA THR A 249 10.75 -37.00 0.39
C THR A 249 9.98 -35.95 1.17
N VAL A 250 8.65 -36.00 1.13
CA VAL A 250 7.80 -35.11 1.92
C VAL A 250 7.79 -35.57 3.38
N ILE A 251 8.25 -34.72 4.30
CA ILE A 251 8.32 -35.02 5.74
C ILE A 251 7.36 -34.16 6.58
N GLY A 252 6.74 -33.14 5.99
CA GLY A 252 5.78 -32.30 6.69
C GLY A 252 4.99 -31.34 5.80
N VAL A 253 3.96 -30.72 6.39
CA VAL A 253 3.12 -29.69 5.75
C VAL A 253 2.96 -28.52 6.70
N MET A 254 3.21 -27.30 6.24
CA MET A 254 3.06 -26.07 7.00
C MET A 254 1.59 -25.79 7.38
N PRO A 255 1.33 -25.06 8.48
CA PRO A 255 0.00 -24.59 8.82
C PRO A 255 -0.63 -23.73 7.73
N GLN A 256 -1.96 -23.73 7.65
CA GLN A 256 -2.70 -22.84 6.76
C GLN A 256 -2.41 -21.38 7.11
N GLY A 257 -2.10 -20.56 6.09
CA GLY A 257 -1.83 -19.14 6.27
C GLY A 257 -0.46 -18.81 6.87
N PHE A 258 0.42 -19.80 7.06
CA PHE A 258 1.81 -19.53 7.38
C PHE A 258 2.48 -18.81 6.20
N THR A 259 3.08 -17.67 6.48
CA THR A 259 3.86 -16.86 5.54
C THR A 259 5.10 -16.37 6.25
N PHE A 260 6.27 -16.50 5.62
CA PHE A 260 7.54 -15.99 6.14
C PHE A 260 8.33 -15.37 4.99
N ASP A 261 8.82 -14.15 5.21
CA ASP A 261 9.49 -13.27 4.24
C ASP A 261 8.68 -13.05 2.94
N ASP A 262 8.64 -14.04 2.05
CA ASP A 262 7.89 -14.04 0.79
C ASP A 262 6.68 -15.02 0.84
N PRO A 263 5.42 -14.54 0.69
CA PRO A 263 4.24 -15.41 0.70
C PRO A 263 4.12 -16.31 -0.55
N SER A 264 5.00 -16.17 -1.52
CA SER A 264 5.06 -17.03 -2.71
C SER A 264 5.91 -18.30 -2.52
N ILE A 265 6.64 -18.44 -1.39
CA ILE A 265 7.35 -19.68 -1.05
C ILE A 265 6.37 -20.83 -0.89
N GLU A 266 6.62 -21.92 -1.63
CA GLU A 266 5.75 -23.09 -1.63
C GLU A 266 6.37 -24.30 -0.94
N LEU A 267 7.70 -24.32 -0.77
CA LEU A 267 8.48 -25.44 -0.26
C LEU A 267 9.59 -24.97 0.69
N TRP A 268 9.93 -25.80 1.69
CA TRP A 268 11.09 -25.61 2.57
C TRP A 268 11.98 -26.86 2.57
N ALA A 269 13.29 -26.65 2.54
CA ALA A 269 14.31 -27.70 2.57
C ALA A 269 15.55 -27.29 3.40
N PRO A 270 16.37 -28.23 3.89
CA PRO A 270 17.57 -27.92 4.68
C PRO A 270 18.62 -27.13 3.88
N ILE A 271 19.32 -26.15 4.46
CA ILE A 271 20.56 -25.63 3.84
C ILE A 271 21.59 -26.75 3.85
N SER A 272 22.07 -27.12 2.66
CA SER A 272 23.10 -28.14 2.50
C SER A 272 23.85 -27.91 1.19
N PHE A 273 25.17 -28.07 1.24
CA PHE A 273 26.10 -27.93 0.12
C PHE A 273 27.15 -29.04 0.20
N LYS A 274 27.75 -29.39 -0.94
CA LYS A 274 28.90 -30.29 -0.97
C LYS A 274 30.07 -29.69 -0.16
N PRO A 275 30.92 -30.49 0.51
CA PRO A 275 32.02 -29.97 1.33
C PRO A 275 33.01 -29.04 0.62
N ASP A 276 33.14 -29.17 -0.69
CA ASP A 276 34.05 -28.41 -1.57
C ASP A 276 33.36 -27.24 -2.31
N SER A 277 32.09 -26.95 -1.98
CA SER A 277 31.30 -25.93 -2.66
C SER A 277 31.76 -24.50 -2.32
N ASP A 278 31.91 -23.64 -3.32
CA ASP A 278 32.23 -22.20 -3.14
C ASP A 278 31.20 -21.43 -2.28
N MET A 279 29.97 -21.94 -2.19
CA MET A 279 28.94 -21.43 -1.27
C MET A 279 29.34 -21.51 0.22
N LEU A 280 30.35 -22.31 0.56
CA LEU A 280 30.89 -22.42 1.91
C LEU A 280 32.03 -21.43 2.19
N THR A 281 32.37 -20.54 1.24
CA THR A 281 33.41 -19.52 1.42
C THR A 281 32.88 -18.25 2.08
N ARG A 282 33.74 -17.55 2.84
CA ARG A 282 33.37 -16.27 3.50
C ARG A 282 33.15 -15.10 2.53
N GLY A 283 33.60 -15.21 1.28
CA GLY A 283 33.33 -14.21 0.26
C GLY A 283 31.90 -14.26 -0.32
N ASN A 284 31.11 -15.29 0.01
CA ASN A 284 29.80 -15.51 -0.59
C ASN A 284 28.66 -15.10 0.34
N HIS A 285 28.17 -13.87 0.16
CA HIS A 285 27.13 -13.23 0.96
C HIS A 285 25.74 -13.46 0.38
N PHE A 286 25.18 -14.66 0.55
CA PHE A 286 23.88 -15.02 -0.03
C PHE A 286 22.78 -15.35 0.99
N THR A 287 23.13 -15.57 2.27
CA THR A 287 22.13 -15.98 3.28
C THR A 287 21.51 -14.79 3.99
N GLN A 288 20.19 -14.83 4.16
CA GLN A 288 19.48 -13.97 5.09
C GLN A 288 19.47 -14.65 6.47
N VAL A 289 19.68 -13.87 7.52
CA VAL A 289 19.78 -14.39 8.89
C VAL A 289 18.73 -13.75 9.76
N ILE A 290 17.92 -14.59 10.40
CA ILE A 290 16.96 -14.19 11.41
C ILE A 290 17.41 -14.71 12.78
N ALA A 291 17.28 -13.87 13.80
CA ALA A 291 17.64 -14.21 15.16
C ALA A 291 16.53 -13.82 16.14
N ARG A 292 16.42 -14.60 17.21
CA ARG A 292 15.56 -14.34 18.36
C ARG A 292 16.41 -13.94 19.55
N LEU A 293 16.19 -12.74 20.10
CA LEU A 293 16.86 -12.29 21.32
C LEU A 293 16.46 -13.15 22.53
N LYS A 294 17.39 -13.40 23.47
CA LYS A 294 17.05 -13.98 24.78
C LYS A 294 16.07 -13.06 25.55
N PRO A 295 15.30 -13.60 26.51
CA PRO A 295 14.45 -12.76 27.35
C PRO A 295 15.30 -11.66 28.02
N SER A 296 14.75 -10.45 28.11
CA SER A 296 15.38 -9.29 28.76
C SER A 296 16.66 -8.71 28.12
N VAL A 297 17.11 -9.24 26.98
CA VAL A 297 18.25 -8.65 26.23
C VAL A 297 17.75 -7.50 25.36
N SER A 298 18.35 -6.32 25.51
CA SER A 298 18.04 -5.15 24.68
C SER A 298 18.68 -5.28 23.29
N LEU A 299 18.09 -4.62 22.28
CA LEU A 299 18.64 -4.57 20.93
C LEU A 299 20.06 -3.98 20.93
N GLU A 300 20.33 -2.97 21.75
CA GLU A 300 21.64 -2.35 21.86
C GLU A 300 22.69 -3.32 22.43
N SER A 301 22.33 -4.10 23.47
CA SER A 301 23.24 -5.10 24.03
C SER A 301 23.53 -6.20 23.02
N ALA A 302 22.51 -6.66 22.29
CA ALA A 302 22.68 -7.66 21.25
C ALA A 302 23.53 -7.15 20.09
N GLN A 303 23.38 -5.87 19.71
CA GLN A 303 24.20 -5.24 18.69
C GLN A 303 25.67 -5.19 19.14
N LYS A 304 25.97 -4.83 20.39
CA LYS A 304 27.35 -4.83 20.92
C LYS A 304 27.97 -6.23 20.90
N ASP A 305 27.20 -7.24 21.30
CA ASP A 305 27.67 -8.64 21.29
C ASP A 305 27.92 -9.15 19.86
N LEU A 306 27.04 -8.81 18.92
CA LEU A 306 27.23 -9.13 17.51
C LEU A 306 28.46 -8.41 16.92
N THR A 307 28.62 -7.11 17.19
CA THR A 307 29.78 -6.32 16.75
C THR A 307 31.07 -6.90 17.31
N ARG A 308 31.12 -7.33 18.57
CA ARG A 308 32.28 -8.02 19.15
C ARG A 308 32.69 -9.26 18.35
N VAL A 309 31.73 -10.07 17.89
CA VAL A 309 32.02 -11.25 17.06
C VAL A 309 32.47 -10.84 15.65
N ALA A 310 31.79 -9.86 15.03
CA ALA A 310 32.19 -9.33 13.72
C ALA A 310 33.62 -8.77 13.73
N ASP A 311 33.99 -8.00 14.75
CA ASP A 311 35.34 -7.45 14.92
C ASP A 311 36.39 -8.56 15.13
N ALA A 312 36.01 -9.66 15.80
CA ALA A 312 36.89 -10.81 15.95
C ALA A 312 37.10 -11.53 14.61
N LEU A 313 36.03 -11.74 13.85
CA LEU A 313 36.11 -12.30 12.49
C LEU A 313 36.97 -11.44 11.58
N ALA A 314 36.84 -10.11 11.64
CA ALA A 314 37.65 -9.18 10.86
C ALA A 314 39.16 -9.25 11.19
N ARG A 315 39.54 -9.69 12.40
CA ARG A 315 40.94 -9.93 12.77
C ARG A 315 41.43 -11.32 12.37
N GLU A 316 40.53 -12.30 12.35
CA GLU A 316 40.84 -13.71 12.08
C GLU A 316 40.87 -14.03 10.57
N PHE A 317 40.06 -13.35 9.76
CA PHE A 317 39.86 -13.67 8.35
C PHE A 317 40.02 -12.42 7.47
N ALA A 318 40.89 -12.51 6.47
CA ALA A 318 41.11 -11.43 5.50
C ALA A 318 39.80 -10.99 4.80
N ASN A 319 38.91 -11.93 4.52
CA ASN A 319 37.60 -11.68 3.87
C ASN A 319 36.66 -10.79 4.70
N ASN A 320 36.85 -10.73 6.02
CA ASN A 320 36.00 -9.95 6.93
C ASN A 320 36.60 -8.58 7.28
N VAL A 321 37.80 -8.23 6.77
CA VAL A 321 38.43 -6.93 7.03
C VAL A 321 37.58 -5.81 6.42
N GLY A 322 37.12 -4.89 7.26
CA GLY A 322 36.21 -3.79 6.87
C GLY A 322 34.73 -4.15 6.96
N GLN A 323 34.41 -5.43 7.20
CA GLN A 323 33.04 -5.89 7.36
C GLN A 323 32.59 -5.80 8.82
N GLY A 324 31.48 -5.11 9.05
CA GLY A 324 30.74 -5.11 10.30
C GLY A 324 29.48 -5.98 10.23
N ALA A 325 28.70 -5.93 11.30
CA ALA A 325 27.37 -6.55 11.34
C ALA A 325 26.36 -5.61 12.01
N ALA A 326 25.12 -5.60 11.51
CA ALA A 326 24.04 -4.78 12.01
C ALA A 326 22.76 -5.57 12.28
N LEU A 327 22.07 -5.23 13.36
CA LEU A 327 20.76 -5.73 13.72
C LEU A 327 19.67 -4.77 13.27
N GLN A 328 18.61 -5.34 12.71
CA GLN A 328 17.41 -4.60 12.37
C GLN A 328 16.19 -5.34 12.93
N PRO A 329 15.27 -4.70 13.67
CA PRO A 329 14.02 -5.32 14.08
C PRO A 329 13.28 -5.90 12.88
N LEU A 330 12.74 -7.12 12.99
CA LEU A 330 12.14 -7.82 11.85
C LEU A 330 11.00 -6.99 11.20
N ARG A 331 10.21 -6.28 12.01
CA ARG A 331 9.15 -5.39 11.50
C ARG A 331 9.69 -4.28 10.61
N GLU A 332 10.83 -3.70 10.98
CA GLU A 332 11.45 -2.62 10.21
C GLU A 332 12.08 -3.15 8.93
N ALA A 333 12.69 -4.34 8.99
CA ALA A 333 13.23 -5.02 7.81
C ALA A 333 12.12 -5.33 6.77
N MET A 334 10.95 -5.78 7.22
CA MET A 334 9.84 -6.15 6.32
C MET A 334 9.04 -4.94 5.79
N SER A 335 8.79 -3.92 6.61
CA SER A 335 7.84 -2.83 6.29
C SER A 335 8.48 -1.45 6.16
N GLY A 336 9.76 -1.29 6.49
CA GLY A 336 10.42 0.01 6.62
C GLY A 336 10.35 0.86 5.34
N ALA A 337 10.48 0.23 4.18
CA ALA A 337 10.42 0.89 2.88
C ALA A 337 9.05 1.54 2.57
N PHE A 338 7.94 0.99 3.10
CA PHE A 338 6.60 1.51 2.85
C PHE A 338 6.19 2.62 3.82
N ARG A 339 6.88 2.74 4.96
CA ARG A 339 6.52 3.67 6.04
C ARG A 339 6.42 5.13 5.58
N PRO A 340 7.38 5.70 4.81
CA PRO A 340 7.28 7.09 4.37
C PRO A 340 6.05 7.35 3.48
N ALA A 341 5.77 6.44 2.54
CA ALA A 341 4.62 6.55 1.65
C ALA A 341 3.29 6.42 2.43
N LEU A 342 3.19 5.48 3.37
CA LEU A 342 2.00 5.31 4.21
C LEU A 342 1.75 6.53 5.12
N LEU A 343 2.80 7.10 5.72
CA LEU A 343 2.69 8.31 6.54
C LEU A 343 2.26 9.53 5.73
N LEU A 344 2.79 9.67 4.51
CA LEU A 344 2.38 10.72 3.58
C LEU A 344 0.89 10.59 3.24
N LEU A 345 0.45 9.39 2.85
CA LEU A 345 -0.95 9.12 2.54
C LEU A 345 -1.84 9.36 3.77
N LEU A 346 -1.36 9.03 4.98
CA LEU A 346 -2.11 9.24 6.22
C LEU A 346 -2.32 10.72 6.50
N GLY A 347 -1.27 11.54 6.30
CA GLY A 347 -1.37 12.98 6.35
C GLY A 347 -2.38 13.52 5.33
N ALA A 348 -2.33 13.04 4.09
CA ALA A 348 -3.22 13.48 3.03
C ALA A 348 -4.71 13.18 3.33
N VAL A 349 -5.00 11.97 3.80
CA VAL A 349 -6.35 11.52 4.14
C VAL A 349 -6.88 12.18 5.42
N ALA A 350 -6.00 12.51 6.36
CA ALA A 350 -6.35 13.33 7.51
C ALA A 350 -6.75 14.76 7.08
N MET A 351 -6.05 15.37 6.11
CA MET A 351 -6.44 16.67 5.55
C MET A 351 -7.82 16.60 4.88
N VAL A 352 -8.12 15.55 4.12
CA VAL A 352 -9.45 15.33 3.53
C VAL A 352 -10.53 15.26 4.62
N LEU A 353 -10.28 14.55 5.72
CA LEU A 353 -11.21 14.48 6.84
C LEU A 353 -11.43 15.87 7.46
N LEU A 354 -10.38 16.65 7.68
CA LEU A 354 -10.50 18.02 8.18
C LEU A 354 -11.36 18.91 7.28
N ILE A 355 -11.25 18.75 5.95
CA ILE A 355 -12.11 19.46 4.98
C ILE A 355 -13.57 18.98 5.11
N ALA A 356 -13.81 17.66 5.18
CA ALA A 356 -15.16 17.11 5.37
C ALA A 356 -15.82 17.59 6.68
N CYS A 357 -15.01 17.69 7.74
CA CYS A 357 -15.40 18.21 9.03
C CYS A 357 -15.71 19.71 9.01
N ALA A 358 -14.91 20.51 8.32
CA ALA A 358 -15.15 21.93 8.12
C ALA A 358 -16.46 22.16 7.34
N ASN A 359 -16.73 21.34 6.32
CA ASN A 359 -18.01 21.31 5.62
C ASN A 359 -19.19 20.98 6.56
N LEU A 360 -19.06 19.94 7.39
CA LEU A 360 -20.08 19.61 8.38
C LEU A 360 -20.35 20.80 9.33
N ALA A 361 -19.30 21.42 9.86
CA ALA A 361 -19.41 22.58 10.73
C ALA A 361 -20.10 23.76 10.03
N ASN A 362 -19.73 24.04 8.77
CA ASN A 362 -20.35 25.08 7.95
C ASN A 362 -21.86 24.82 7.73
N LEU A 363 -22.23 23.58 7.42
CA LEU A 363 -23.63 23.18 7.26
C LEU A 363 -24.42 23.27 8.57
N LEU A 364 -23.83 22.83 9.70
CA LEU A 364 -24.44 22.93 11.03
C LEU A 364 -24.64 24.39 11.46
N LEU A 365 -23.66 25.26 11.20
CA LEU A 365 -23.77 26.70 11.47
C LEU A 365 -24.87 27.34 10.64
N ALA A 366 -24.99 26.99 9.35
CA ALA A 366 -26.04 27.50 8.47
C ALA A 366 -27.44 27.08 8.95
N ARG A 367 -27.60 25.80 9.32
CA ARG A 367 -28.87 25.24 9.81
C ARG A 367 -29.24 25.78 11.20
N GLY A 368 -28.26 25.95 12.08
CA GLY A 368 -28.45 26.52 13.41
C GLY A 368 -28.94 27.97 13.37
N ALA A 369 -28.46 28.76 12.42
CA ALA A 369 -28.96 30.12 12.20
C ALA A 369 -30.41 30.14 11.68
N ALA A 370 -30.78 29.23 10.77
CA ALA A 370 -32.17 29.09 10.31
C ALA A 370 -33.12 28.65 11.45
N ARG A 371 -32.62 27.92 12.45
CA ARG A 371 -33.35 27.51 13.66
C ARG A 371 -33.24 28.49 14.83
N GLY A 372 -32.71 29.70 14.60
CA GLY A 372 -32.46 30.69 15.66
C GLY A 372 -33.70 31.01 16.50
N ARG A 373 -34.87 31.24 15.85
CA ARG A 373 -36.15 31.49 16.53
C ARG A 373 -36.58 30.31 17.42
N GLU A 374 -36.44 29.08 16.96
CA GLU A 374 -36.78 27.88 17.73
C GLU A 374 -35.89 27.72 18.97
N ILE A 375 -34.59 27.93 18.82
CA ILE A 375 -33.61 27.86 19.91
C ILE A 375 -33.87 28.96 20.94
N ALA A 376 -34.22 30.17 20.50
CA ALA A 376 -34.60 31.28 21.37
C ALA A 376 -35.88 31.00 22.16
N VAL A 377 -36.93 30.46 21.52
CA VAL A 377 -38.18 30.06 22.21
C VAL A 377 -37.90 28.99 23.27
N ARG A 378 -37.06 27.99 22.97
CA ARG A 378 -36.69 26.96 23.96
C ARG A 378 -35.90 27.52 25.13
N ALA A 379 -34.99 28.47 24.88
CA ALA A 379 -34.25 29.15 25.93
C ALA A 379 -35.20 29.99 26.82
N ALA A 380 -36.18 30.68 26.21
CA ALA A 380 -37.21 31.43 26.93
C ALA A 380 -38.13 30.53 27.78
N LEU A 381 -38.40 29.30 27.32
CA LEU A 381 -39.14 28.27 28.06
C LEU A 381 -38.28 27.56 29.15
N GLY A 382 -37.08 28.05 29.45
CA GLY A 382 -36.24 27.55 30.56
C GLY A 382 -35.28 26.40 30.21
N ALA A 383 -35.03 26.12 28.92
CA ALA A 383 -34.03 25.11 28.56
C ALA A 383 -32.61 25.55 28.95
N THR A 384 -31.90 24.71 29.71
CA THR A 384 -30.50 24.98 30.09
C THR A 384 -29.56 24.90 28.89
N ARG A 385 -28.45 25.67 28.93
CA ARG A 385 -27.44 25.68 27.85
C ARG A 385 -26.88 24.29 27.53
N ILE A 386 -26.66 23.49 28.57
CA ILE A 386 -26.17 22.10 28.43
C ILE A 386 -27.18 21.26 27.63
N ARG A 387 -28.50 21.47 27.82
CA ARG A 387 -29.53 20.75 27.08
C ARG A 387 -29.53 21.10 25.60
N LEU A 388 -29.36 22.38 25.25
CA LEU A 388 -29.25 22.84 23.87
C LEU A 388 -27.99 22.31 23.18
N VAL A 389 -26.84 22.39 23.87
CA VAL A 389 -25.55 21.87 23.36
C VAL A 389 -25.62 20.36 23.16
N ARG A 390 -26.14 19.61 24.14
CA ARG A 390 -26.29 18.15 24.05
C ARG A 390 -27.17 17.73 22.88
N GLN A 391 -28.26 18.43 22.63
CA GLN A 391 -29.15 18.13 21.51
C GLN A 391 -28.44 18.32 20.16
N LEU A 392 -27.74 19.44 19.96
CA LEU A 392 -26.99 19.72 18.72
C LEU A 392 -25.81 18.75 18.52
N LEU A 393 -25.14 18.38 19.61
CA LEU A 393 -24.11 17.34 19.59
C LEU A 393 -24.70 15.98 19.20
N THR A 394 -25.87 15.63 19.72
CA THR A 394 -26.54 14.36 19.39
C THR A 394 -26.89 14.31 17.89
N GLU A 395 -27.38 15.41 17.30
CA GLU A 395 -27.60 15.50 15.84
C GLU A 395 -26.29 15.30 15.05
N SER A 396 -25.18 15.90 15.51
CA SER A 396 -23.88 15.83 14.84
C SER A 396 -23.25 14.43 14.92
N VAL A 397 -23.35 13.79 16.08
CA VAL A 397 -22.84 12.42 16.31
C VAL A 397 -23.62 11.41 15.48
N ILE A 398 -24.95 11.52 15.38
CA ILE A 398 -25.75 10.62 14.53
C ILE A 398 -25.35 10.75 13.06
N LEU A 399 -25.15 11.97 12.57
CA LEU A 399 -24.65 12.20 11.22
C LEU A 399 -23.26 11.60 11.00
N ALA A 400 -22.36 11.76 11.96
CA ALA A 400 -21.02 11.21 11.88
C ALA A 400 -21.00 9.68 11.93
N LEU A 401 -21.85 9.05 12.75
CA LEU A 401 -22.00 7.58 12.77
C LEU A 401 -22.63 7.05 11.49
N ALA A 402 -23.65 7.72 10.94
CA ALA A 402 -24.23 7.35 9.66
C ALA A 402 -23.22 7.51 8.51
N GLY A 403 -22.46 8.61 8.52
CA GLY A 403 -21.33 8.83 7.62
C GLY A 403 -20.25 7.77 7.78
N GLY A 404 -19.87 7.41 9.00
CA GLY A 404 -18.89 6.37 9.30
C GLY A 404 -19.34 4.98 8.83
N ALA A 405 -20.61 4.62 9.04
CA ALA A 405 -21.17 3.36 8.56
C ALA A 405 -21.16 3.27 7.03
N LEU A 406 -21.62 4.33 6.34
CA LEU A 406 -21.56 4.40 4.88
C LEU A 406 -20.11 4.43 4.39
N GLY A 407 -19.22 5.14 5.09
CA GLY A 407 -17.79 5.20 4.81
C GLY A 407 -17.10 3.84 4.92
N CYS A 408 -17.47 3.02 5.91
CA CYS A 408 -16.98 1.65 6.03
C CYS A 408 -17.41 0.80 4.82
N ALA A 409 -18.67 0.93 4.37
CA ALA A 409 -19.14 0.24 3.17
C ALA A 409 -18.34 0.67 1.92
N CYS A 410 -18.09 1.98 1.76
CA CYS A 410 -17.22 2.51 0.70
C CYS A 410 -15.77 2.00 0.83
N ALA A 411 -15.25 1.87 2.05
CA ALA A 411 -13.90 1.36 2.31
C ALA A 411 -13.75 -0.09 1.85
N VAL A 412 -14.76 -0.96 2.03
CA VAL A 412 -14.75 -2.33 1.50
C VAL A 412 -14.60 -2.32 -0.03
N TRP A 413 -15.38 -1.47 -0.71
CA TRP A 413 -15.32 -1.35 -2.16
C TRP A 413 -13.96 -0.80 -2.62
N ALA A 414 -13.44 0.20 -1.94
CA ALA A 414 -12.13 0.77 -2.22
C ALA A 414 -11.00 -0.25 -2.03
N LEU A 415 -11.00 -1.03 -0.93
CA LEU A 415 -10.02 -2.08 -0.67
C LEU A 415 -10.08 -3.20 -1.72
N SER A 416 -11.28 -3.55 -2.18
CA SER A 416 -11.48 -4.53 -3.25
C SER A 416 -10.94 -4.01 -4.59
N GLY A 417 -11.18 -2.74 -4.92
CA GLY A 417 -10.62 -2.12 -6.13
C GLY A 417 -9.09 -1.97 -6.06
N ILE A 418 -8.55 -1.61 -4.89
CA ILE A 418 -7.11 -1.48 -4.65
C ILE A 418 -6.41 -2.83 -4.83
N SER A 419 -6.96 -3.91 -4.25
CA SER A 419 -6.39 -5.26 -4.39
C SER A 419 -6.42 -5.77 -5.83
N ALA A 420 -7.42 -5.41 -6.63
CA ALA A 420 -7.46 -5.73 -8.06
C ALA A 420 -6.41 -4.95 -8.89
N LEU A 421 -6.05 -3.73 -8.46
CA LEU A 421 -5.15 -2.84 -9.19
C LEU A 421 -3.67 -2.99 -8.81
N GLY A 422 -3.35 -3.40 -7.57
CA GLY A 422 -1.97 -3.40 -7.07
C GLY A 422 -1.12 -4.65 -7.37
N GLY A 423 -1.67 -5.64 -8.07
CA GLY A 423 -0.93 -6.80 -8.60
C GLY A 423 -0.04 -7.52 -7.58
N ASP A 424 1.15 -7.96 -8.02
CA ASP A 424 2.11 -8.74 -7.23
C ASP A 424 2.62 -7.99 -5.98
N VAL A 425 2.65 -6.65 -5.99
CA VAL A 425 3.18 -5.83 -4.87
C VAL A 425 2.23 -5.87 -3.67
N LEU A 426 0.91 -5.83 -3.88
CA LEU A 426 -0.06 -6.02 -2.80
C LEU A 426 -0.19 -7.48 -2.38
N ALA A 427 0.15 -8.44 -3.25
CA ALA A 427 0.15 -9.87 -2.91
C ALA A 427 1.22 -10.23 -1.87
N GLN A 428 2.28 -9.42 -1.74
CA GLN A 428 3.30 -9.56 -0.71
C GLN A 428 2.85 -9.03 0.66
N LEU A 429 1.77 -8.23 0.72
CA LEU A 429 1.26 -7.66 1.97
C LEU A 429 0.21 -8.58 2.61
N PRO A 430 0.07 -8.55 3.95
CA PRO A 430 -1.04 -9.23 4.62
C PRO A 430 -2.38 -8.77 4.03
N PRO A 431 -3.37 -9.68 3.90
CA PRO A 431 -4.65 -9.34 3.27
C PRO A 431 -5.32 -8.17 4.00
N LEU A 432 -5.60 -7.11 3.25
CA LEU A 432 -6.29 -5.93 3.73
C LEU A 432 -7.74 -6.30 4.05
N ARG A 433 -8.09 -6.27 5.34
CA ARG A 433 -9.42 -6.63 5.83
C ARG A 433 -9.89 -5.58 6.82
N LEU A 434 -11.20 -5.33 6.81
CA LEU A 434 -11.86 -4.62 7.90
C LEU A 434 -12.03 -5.61 9.06
N ASP A 435 -11.09 -5.59 9.98
CA ASP A 435 -11.20 -6.33 11.24
C ASP A 435 -11.86 -5.47 12.33
N LEU A 436 -12.01 -6.05 13.51
CA LEU A 436 -12.61 -5.36 14.65
C LEU A 436 -11.81 -4.12 15.08
N ARG A 437 -10.48 -4.10 14.90
CA ARG A 437 -9.63 -2.96 15.26
C ARG A 437 -9.88 -1.79 14.32
N VAL A 438 -9.94 -2.05 13.01
CA VAL A 438 -10.26 -1.05 11.99
C VAL A 438 -11.68 -0.52 12.18
N LEU A 439 -12.65 -1.39 12.51
CA LEU A 439 -14.02 -0.95 12.80
C LEU A 439 -14.10 -0.11 14.07
N ALA A 440 -13.41 -0.52 15.15
CA ALA A 440 -13.34 0.24 16.40
C ALA A 440 -12.70 1.62 16.16
N PHE A 441 -11.63 1.68 15.36
CA PHE A 441 -11.02 2.93 14.92
C PHE A 441 -12.02 3.80 14.14
N ALA A 442 -12.74 3.24 13.17
CA ALA A 442 -13.73 3.98 12.38
C ALA A 442 -14.85 4.57 13.25
N VAL A 443 -15.35 3.79 14.22
CA VAL A 443 -16.36 4.25 15.19
C VAL A 443 -15.78 5.35 16.08
N ALA A 444 -14.58 5.16 16.64
CA ALA A 444 -13.91 6.16 17.47
C ALA A 444 -13.68 7.47 16.70
N LEU A 445 -13.17 7.37 15.46
CA LEU A 445 -12.93 8.52 14.60
C LEU A 445 -14.23 9.24 14.24
N SER A 446 -15.32 8.51 14.00
CA SER A 446 -16.65 9.08 13.74
C SER A 446 -17.17 9.85 14.96
N LEU A 447 -17.02 9.29 16.16
CA LEU A 447 -17.42 9.94 17.41
C LEU A 447 -16.60 11.21 17.66
N VAL A 448 -15.26 11.12 17.57
CA VAL A 448 -14.35 12.26 17.73
C VAL A 448 -14.70 13.36 16.72
N THR A 449 -14.94 13.00 15.46
CA THR A 449 -15.33 13.94 14.41
C THR A 449 -16.67 14.63 14.73
N GLY A 450 -17.70 13.85 15.07
CA GLY A 450 -19.02 14.38 15.39
C GLY A 450 -19.01 15.31 16.61
N VAL A 451 -18.21 14.99 17.63
CA VAL A 451 -18.06 15.81 18.83
C VAL A 451 -17.23 17.07 18.55
N ALA A 452 -16.01 16.93 18.01
CA ALA A 452 -15.09 18.05 17.82
C ALA A 452 -15.69 19.15 16.93
N PHE A 453 -16.34 18.75 15.82
CA PHE A 453 -16.89 19.69 14.84
C PHE A 453 -18.37 20.03 15.06
N GLY A 454 -19.08 19.27 15.89
CA GLY A 454 -20.41 19.62 16.38
C GLY A 454 -20.38 20.58 17.59
N LEU A 455 -19.33 20.51 18.42
CA LEU A 455 -19.23 21.28 19.66
C LEU A 455 -19.01 22.77 19.40
N ALA A 456 -18.11 23.13 18.49
CA ALA A 456 -17.84 24.52 18.13
C ALA A 456 -19.12 25.28 17.71
N PRO A 457 -19.92 24.81 16.72
CA PRO A 457 -21.19 25.42 16.38
C PRO A 457 -22.20 25.40 17.53
N ALA A 458 -22.29 24.30 18.29
CA ALA A 458 -23.24 24.19 19.39
C ALA A 458 -22.99 25.23 20.50
N LEU A 459 -21.73 25.46 20.87
CA LEU A 459 -21.35 26.45 21.88
C LEU A 459 -21.66 27.88 21.40
N LEU A 460 -21.35 28.20 20.14
CA LEU A 460 -21.61 29.52 19.54
C LEU A 460 -23.11 29.83 19.48
N LEU A 461 -23.93 28.88 19.03
CA LEU A 461 -25.38 29.05 18.93
C LEU A 461 -26.07 29.15 20.30
N SER A 462 -25.53 28.47 21.32
CA SER A 462 -26.10 28.50 22.68
C SER A 462 -25.89 29.82 23.44
N ARG A 463 -24.95 30.67 23.01
CA ARG A 463 -24.62 31.94 23.70
C ARG A 463 -25.55 33.11 23.32
N HIS A 464 -26.22 33.04 22.17
CA HIS A 464 -26.89 34.20 21.56
C HIS A 464 -28.43 34.25 21.73
N SER A 465 -29.03 33.32 22.47
CA SER A 465 -30.47 33.08 22.40
C SER A 465 -31.36 33.92 23.32
N LEU A 466 -30.86 34.90 24.07
CA LEU A 466 -31.67 35.60 25.10
C LEU A 466 -31.69 37.13 25.04
N SER A 467 -30.64 37.81 24.57
CA SER A 467 -30.56 39.29 24.62
C SER A 467 -30.78 39.99 23.28
N GLU A 468 -30.34 39.39 22.16
CA GLU A 468 -30.44 40.01 20.82
C GLU A 468 -31.73 39.60 20.07
N ALA A 469 -32.23 38.37 20.27
CA ALA A 469 -33.41 37.85 19.56
C ALA A 469 -34.73 38.58 19.88
N LEU A 470 -34.76 39.37 20.96
CA LEU A 470 -35.91 40.17 21.39
C LEU A 470 -35.76 41.67 21.07
N LYS A 471 -34.56 42.16 20.73
CA LYS A 471 -34.29 43.58 20.50
C LYS A 471 -34.28 43.98 19.02
N ASP A 472 -33.93 43.07 18.11
CA ASP A 472 -33.88 43.37 16.67
C ASP A 472 -34.86 42.49 15.89
N GLY A 473 -35.89 43.09 15.30
CA GLY A 473 -36.73 42.48 14.27
C GLY A 473 -35.96 42.12 12.98
N THR A 474 -34.66 42.42 12.93
CA THR A 474 -33.73 42.04 11.86
C THR A 474 -32.71 41.03 12.39
N ALA A 475 -32.75 39.81 11.86
CA ALA A 475 -31.80 38.75 12.19
C ALA A 475 -30.40 39.06 11.60
N THR A 476 -29.65 39.99 12.19
CA THR A 476 -28.25 40.25 11.86
C THR A 476 -27.37 39.18 12.51
N VAL A 477 -26.60 38.44 11.70
CA VAL A 477 -25.68 37.42 12.22
C VAL A 477 -24.55 38.07 12.98
N SER A 478 -24.25 37.54 14.17
CA SER A 478 -23.09 37.94 14.95
C SER A 478 -21.80 37.90 14.13
N PRO A 479 -20.97 38.97 14.16
CA PRO A 479 -19.69 39.05 13.44
C PRO A 479 -18.78 37.84 13.68
N ARG A 480 -18.87 37.23 14.86
CA ARG A 480 -18.05 36.07 15.28
C ARG A 480 -18.39 34.79 14.49
N THR A 481 -19.67 34.56 14.21
CA THR A 481 -20.13 33.41 13.40
C THR A 481 -19.73 33.57 11.93
N GLY A 482 -19.75 34.80 11.40
CA GLY A 482 -19.26 35.11 10.06
C GLY A 482 -17.75 34.88 9.92
N ARG A 483 -16.96 35.34 10.90
CA ARG A 483 -15.49 35.14 10.92
C ARG A 483 -15.10 33.66 10.98
N LEU A 484 -15.78 32.84 11.79
CA LEU A 484 -15.49 31.41 11.88
C LEU A 484 -15.72 30.70 10.54
N ARG A 485 -16.84 30.97 9.85
CA ARG A 485 -17.11 30.36 8.53
C ARG A 485 -16.10 30.79 7.49
N SER A 486 -15.74 32.08 7.47
CA SER A 486 -14.68 32.58 6.60
C SER A 486 -13.35 31.86 6.87
N ALA A 487 -13.00 31.64 8.15
CA ALA A 487 -11.81 30.88 8.52
C ALA A 487 -11.87 29.41 8.09
N LEU A 488 -13.03 28.75 8.23
CA LEU A 488 -13.23 27.37 7.77
C LEU A 488 -13.05 27.26 6.25
N VAL A 489 -13.62 28.17 5.46
CA VAL A 489 -13.45 28.18 4.00
C VAL A 489 -11.99 28.44 3.61
N VAL A 490 -11.32 29.38 4.29
CA VAL A 490 -9.89 29.65 4.08
C VAL A 490 -9.05 28.41 4.36
N ALA A 491 -9.34 27.69 5.44
CA ALA A 491 -8.66 26.43 5.79
C ALA A 491 -8.96 25.30 4.78
N GLU A 492 -10.22 25.13 4.36
CA GLU A 492 -10.62 24.16 3.34
C GLU A 492 -9.86 24.40 2.03
N VAL A 493 -9.82 25.65 1.56
CA VAL A 493 -9.07 26.04 0.36
C VAL A 493 -7.59 25.78 0.55
N ALA A 494 -6.99 26.19 1.68
CA ALA A 494 -5.57 25.98 1.95
C ALA A 494 -5.19 24.49 1.94
N LEU A 495 -5.96 23.63 2.61
CA LEU A 495 -5.72 22.18 2.63
C LEU A 495 -5.91 21.55 1.24
N SER A 496 -6.91 22.00 0.47
CA SER A 496 -7.10 21.52 -0.90
C SER A 496 -5.91 21.87 -1.81
N VAL A 497 -5.33 23.06 -1.65
CA VAL A 497 -4.12 23.49 -2.39
C VAL A 497 -2.92 22.62 -2.04
N VAL A 498 -2.73 22.29 -0.75
CA VAL A 498 -1.65 21.38 -0.31
C VAL A 498 -1.76 20.01 -0.96
N LEU A 499 -2.96 19.44 -0.97
CA LEU A 499 -3.22 18.13 -1.59
C LEU A 499 -3.04 18.18 -3.12
N LEU A 500 -3.54 19.23 -3.78
CA LEU A 500 -3.39 19.42 -5.22
C LEU A 500 -1.92 19.59 -5.63
N ALA A 501 -1.14 20.35 -4.86
CA ALA A 501 0.29 20.52 -5.11
C ALA A 501 1.04 19.19 -4.94
N GLY A 502 0.79 18.46 -3.85
CA GLY A 502 1.39 17.14 -3.63
C GLY A 502 1.05 16.14 -4.74
N ALA A 503 -0.23 16.07 -5.13
CA ALA A 503 -0.69 15.21 -6.22
C ALA A 503 -0.04 15.60 -7.56
N GLY A 504 0.01 16.90 -7.87
CA GLY A 504 0.62 17.43 -9.09
C GLY A 504 2.12 17.10 -9.17
N LEU A 505 2.85 17.27 -8.06
CA LEU A 505 4.29 16.95 -7.98
C LEU A 505 4.54 15.45 -8.19
N LEU A 506 3.79 14.57 -7.52
CA LEU A 506 3.92 13.11 -7.70
C LEU A 506 3.53 12.66 -9.11
N LEU A 507 2.45 13.20 -9.70
CA LEU A 507 2.06 12.90 -11.07
C LEU A 507 3.12 13.34 -12.08
N ARG A 508 3.72 14.52 -11.88
CA ARG A 508 4.80 15.03 -12.73
C ARG A 508 6.08 14.20 -12.56
N SER A 509 6.42 13.82 -11.34
CA SER A 509 7.51 12.90 -11.01
C SER A 509 7.32 11.54 -11.70
N LEU A 510 6.13 10.96 -11.59
CA LEU A 510 5.77 9.71 -12.25
C LEU A 510 5.84 9.84 -13.78
N ARG A 511 5.43 10.98 -14.34
CA ARG A 511 5.52 11.24 -15.78
C ARG A 511 6.97 11.36 -16.24
N ALA A 512 7.82 12.05 -15.46
CA ALA A 512 9.26 12.12 -15.70
C ALA A 512 9.90 10.72 -15.65
N LEU A 513 9.46 9.89 -14.70
CA LEU A 513 9.92 8.52 -14.55
C LEU A 513 9.51 7.63 -15.75
N ASN A 514 8.25 7.68 -16.19
CA ASN A 514 7.77 6.89 -17.34
C ASN A 514 8.35 7.33 -18.70
N HIS A 515 8.90 8.54 -18.80
CA HIS A 515 9.58 9.04 -20.02
C HIS A 515 11.11 8.94 -19.93
N LEU A 516 11.62 8.40 -18.83
CA LEU A 516 13.03 8.18 -18.68
C LEU A 516 13.47 7.00 -19.55
N ASP A 517 14.52 7.21 -20.33
CA ASP A 517 15.21 6.14 -21.06
C ASP A 517 15.86 5.18 -20.05
N PRO A 518 15.43 3.90 -19.99
CA PRO A 518 15.97 2.94 -19.04
C PRO A 518 17.32 2.36 -19.49
N GLY A 519 17.82 2.72 -20.67
CA GLY A 519 19.06 2.20 -21.26
C GLY A 519 18.87 0.93 -22.10
N PHE A 520 17.62 0.50 -22.30
CA PHE A 520 17.24 -0.67 -23.10
C PHE A 520 15.83 -0.46 -23.71
N ARG A 521 15.50 -1.27 -24.70
CA ARG A 521 14.22 -1.27 -25.40
C ARG A 521 13.13 -1.95 -24.57
N VAL A 522 12.00 -1.26 -24.43
CA VAL A 522 10.85 -1.73 -23.63
C VAL A 522 9.79 -2.38 -24.52
N GLU A 523 9.58 -1.83 -25.71
CA GLU A 523 8.56 -2.26 -26.65
C GLU A 523 8.96 -3.53 -27.39
N GLN A 524 7.99 -4.41 -27.64
CA GLN A 524 8.17 -5.57 -28.52
C GLN A 524 9.27 -6.54 -28.07
N VAL A 525 9.60 -6.57 -26.77
CA VAL A 525 10.52 -7.53 -26.18
C VAL A 525 9.77 -8.41 -25.19
N ILE A 526 9.82 -9.71 -25.40
CA ILE A 526 9.32 -10.72 -24.47
C ILE A 526 10.50 -11.39 -23.80
N THR A 527 10.30 -11.78 -22.54
CA THR A 527 11.30 -12.45 -21.74
C THR A 527 10.66 -13.65 -21.06
N ALA A 528 11.43 -14.73 -20.93
CA ALA A 528 11.05 -15.93 -20.20
C ALA A 528 12.26 -16.43 -19.43
N ASN A 529 12.05 -16.93 -18.22
CA ASN A 529 13.12 -17.46 -17.39
C ASN A 529 13.04 -18.99 -17.30
N LEU A 530 14.19 -19.61 -17.47
CA LEU A 530 14.42 -21.04 -17.40
C LEU A 530 15.42 -21.30 -16.30
N GLN A 531 15.07 -22.20 -15.39
CA GLN A 531 15.98 -22.69 -14.36
C GLN A 531 16.45 -24.07 -14.81
N LEU A 532 17.71 -24.21 -15.20
CA LEU A 532 18.30 -25.46 -15.64
C LEU A 532 18.71 -26.32 -14.42
N PRO A 533 18.20 -27.57 -14.31
CA PRO A 533 18.64 -28.50 -13.29
C PRO A 533 20.13 -28.81 -13.39
N LEU A 534 20.89 -28.60 -12.31
CA LEU A 534 22.33 -28.87 -12.28
C LEU A 534 22.68 -30.34 -12.55
N ARG A 535 21.80 -31.29 -12.23
CA ARG A 535 22.07 -32.72 -12.51
C ARG A 535 21.97 -33.06 -14.00
N ARG A 536 21.04 -32.42 -14.72
CA ARG A 536 20.79 -32.64 -16.15
C ARG A 536 21.72 -31.79 -17.02
N TYR A 537 22.10 -30.62 -16.51
CA TYR A 537 23.02 -29.68 -17.15
C TYR A 537 24.21 -29.39 -16.20
N PRO A 538 25.11 -30.37 -15.98
CA PRO A 538 26.15 -30.31 -14.95
C PRO A 538 27.31 -29.38 -15.27
N ASP A 539 27.58 -29.13 -16.54
CA ASP A 539 28.72 -28.34 -17.01
C ASP A 539 28.28 -27.16 -17.88
N ASP A 540 29.21 -26.23 -18.11
CA ASP A 540 28.98 -25.02 -18.91
C ASP A 540 28.70 -25.33 -20.38
N ALA A 541 29.31 -26.39 -20.92
CA ALA A 541 29.12 -26.79 -22.30
C ALA A 541 27.67 -27.26 -22.54
N ALA A 542 27.10 -28.05 -21.63
CA ALA A 542 25.71 -28.51 -21.68
C ALA A 542 24.72 -27.34 -21.57
N ARG A 543 24.97 -26.40 -20.65
CA ARG A 543 24.14 -25.20 -20.46
C ARG A 543 24.18 -24.28 -21.67
N LEU A 544 25.38 -24.09 -22.25
CA LEU A 544 25.57 -23.30 -23.46
C LEU A 544 24.92 -23.98 -24.68
N ALA A 545 25.04 -25.31 -24.80
CA ALA A 545 24.39 -26.08 -25.87
C ALA A 545 22.87 -25.96 -25.81
N PHE A 546 22.29 -26.00 -24.60
CA PHE A 546 20.86 -25.76 -24.39
C PHE A 546 20.47 -24.33 -24.78
N ALA A 547 21.25 -23.32 -24.36
CA ALA A 547 21.01 -21.93 -24.72
C ALA A 547 21.02 -21.73 -26.25
N ARG A 548 21.97 -22.34 -26.97
CA ARG A 548 22.04 -22.29 -28.44
C ARG A 548 20.83 -22.94 -29.11
N LYS A 549 20.46 -24.16 -28.70
CA LYS A 549 19.24 -24.83 -29.20
C LYS A 549 17.99 -23.97 -28.96
N THR A 550 17.92 -23.31 -27.82
CA THR A 550 16.81 -22.42 -27.47
C THR A 550 16.80 -21.18 -28.36
N ILE A 551 17.96 -20.56 -28.59
CA ILE A 551 18.09 -19.42 -29.53
C ILE A 551 17.62 -19.83 -30.92
N ASP A 552 18.08 -20.96 -31.45
CA ASP A 552 17.73 -21.44 -32.79
C ASP A 552 16.22 -21.71 -32.91
N ALA A 553 15.64 -22.43 -31.95
CA ALA A 553 14.23 -22.77 -31.95
C ALA A 553 13.32 -21.53 -31.84
N VAL A 554 13.69 -20.56 -31.00
CA VAL A 554 12.91 -19.33 -30.81
C VAL A 554 13.08 -18.38 -31.99
N THR A 555 14.26 -18.35 -32.61
CA THR A 555 14.51 -17.54 -33.82
C THR A 555 13.68 -18.05 -35.01
N ALA A 556 13.44 -19.37 -35.09
CA ALA A 556 12.59 -19.96 -36.12
C ALA A 556 11.09 -19.66 -35.96
N LEU A 557 10.66 -19.08 -34.84
CA LEU A 557 9.25 -18.74 -34.63
C LEU A 557 8.81 -17.56 -35.52
N PRO A 558 7.63 -17.63 -36.16
CA PRO A 558 7.11 -16.54 -36.96
C PRO A 558 6.98 -15.23 -36.16
N GLY A 559 7.49 -14.14 -36.73
CA GLY A 559 7.43 -12.82 -36.11
C GLY A 559 8.54 -12.52 -35.11
N VAL A 560 9.45 -13.45 -34.81
CA VAL A 560 10.65 -13.19 -34.01
C VAL A 560 11.74 -12.55 -34.89
N ALA A 561 12.30 -11.44 -34.44
CA ALA A 561 13.28 -10.66 -35.19
C ALA A 561 14.72 -10.82 -34.68
N SER A 562 14.90 -11.12 -33.40
CA SER A 562 16.21 -11.42 -32.79
C SER A 562 16.02 -12.09 -31.44
N VAL A 563 16.97 -12.93 -31.04
CA VAL A 563 16.93 -13.65 -29.76
C VAL A 563 18.29 -13.55 -29.06
N GLY A 564 18.25 -13.24 -27.77
CA GLY A 564 19.40 -13.29 -26.89
C GLY A 564 19.10 -14.09 -25.64
N VAL A 565 20.16 -14.60 -25.01
CA VAL A 565 20.06 -15.28 -23.72
C VAL A 565 21.02 -14.63 -22.74
N GLY A 566 20.61 -14.46 -21.50
CA GLY A 566 21.52 -14.04 -20.44
C GLY A 566 21.18 -14.64 -19.09
N SER A 567 22.14 -14.63 -18.17
CA SER A 567 21.91 -15.06 -16.78
C SER A 567 20.90 -14.17 -16.07
N ASN A 568 20.80 -12.92 -16.53
CA ASN A 568 19.84 -11.96 -16.07
C ASN A 568 19.32 -11.01 -17.15
N VAL A 569 18.27 -10.28 -16.81
CA VAL A 569 17.61 -9.25 -17.59
C VAL A 569 17.34 -8.03 -16.71
N PRO A 570 17.35 -6.81 -17.25
CA PRO A 570 17.02 -5.62 -16.48
C PRO A 570 15.68 -5.76 -15.74
N MET A 571 15.61 -5.27 -14.50
CA MET A 571 14.43 -5.25 -13.64
C MET A 571 13.88 -6.62 -13.18
N SER A 572 14.64 -7.70 -13.32
CA SER A 572 14.30 -9.02 -12.75
C SER A 572 14.57 -9.14 -11.24
N ASN A 573 15.31 -8.18 -10.66
CA ASN A 573 15.86 -8.23 -9.30
C ASN A 573 16.72 -9.50 -9.01
N ASN A 574 17.28 -10.12 -10.05
CA ASN A 574 18.02 -11.39 -9.97
C ASN A 574 19.48 -11.23 -10.43
N SER A 575 20.21 -10.28 -9.86
CA SER A 575 21.59 -9.98 -10.24
C SER A 575 22.59 -10.50 -9.22
N TRP A 576 23.73 -11.01 -9.69
CA TRP A 576 24.88 -11.32 -8.85
C TRP A 576 25.84 -10.15 -8.82
N GLY A 577 26.27 -9.77 -7.62
CA GLY A 577 27.33 -8.81 -7.42
C GLY A 577 28.68 -9.51 -7.43
N LYS A 578 29.68 -8.90 -8.05
CA LYS A 578 31.08 -9.30 -7.95
C LYS A 578 31.95 -8.10 -7.67
N TRP A 579 33.05 -8.34 -6.98
CA TRP A 579 34.18 -7.43 -7.04
C TRP A 579 34.73 -7.35 -8.46
N ILE A 580 35.20 -6.17 -8.83
CA ILE A 580 35.87 -5.93 -10.10
C ILE A 580 37.13 -5.09 -9.84
N SER A 581 38.22 -5.52 -10.43
CA SER A 581 39.53 -4.89 -10.30
C SER A 581 40.16 -4.70 -11.67
N ALA A 582 41.09 -3.76 -11.76
CA ALA A 582 41.69 -3.32 -13.02
C ALA A 582 43.22 -3.35 -12.97
N GLU A 583 43.84 -3.72 -14.09
CA GLU A 583 45.30 -3.80 -14.22
C GLU A 583 45.92 -2.40 -14.30
N GLY A 584 46.91 -2.12 -13.46
CA GLY A 584 47.65 -0.86 -13.44
C GLY A 584 47.00 0.27 -12.63
N GLU A 585 45.86 0.02 -11.97
CA GLU A 585 45.24 0.98 -11.04
C GLU A 585 45.77 0.81 -9.60
N PRO A 586 45.80 1.87 -8.78
CA PRO A 586 46.21 1.77 -7.38
C PRO A 586 45.39 0.74 -6.61
N GLU A 587 46.07 -0.20 -5.94
CA GLU A 587 45.37 -1.26 -5.23
C GLU A 587 44.56 -0.71 -4.03
N PRO A 588 43.26 -1.07 -3.91
CA PRO A 588 42.40 -0.60 -2.83
C PRO A 588 42.93 -1.03 -1.47
N ALA A 589 42.89 -0.17 -0.45
CA ALA A 589 43.52 -0.42 0.86
C ALA A 589 42.97 -1.66 1.60
N ASN A 590 41.70 -2.02 1.36
CA ASN A 590 41.02 -3.17 1.93
C ASN A 590 39.93 -3.67 0.96
N LEU A 591 39.31 -4.82 1.26
CA LEU A 591 38.22 -5.40 0.46
C LEU A 591 37.01 -4.47 0.32
N ASP A 592 36.76 -3.65 1.33
CA ASP A 592 35.70 -2.66 1.37
C ASP A 592 35.84 -1.57 0.30
N ALA A 593 37.08 -1.21 -0.03
CA ALA A 593 37.40 -0.24 -1.07
C ALA A 593 37.42 -0.83 -2.49
N VAL A 594 37.26 -2.15 -2.64
CA VAL A 594 37.21 -2.81 -3.95
C VAL A 594 35.88 -2.48 -4.65
N ALA A 595 35.98 -2.07 -5.91
CA ALA A 595 34.80 -1.75 -6.69
C ALA A 595 33.90 -3.00 -6.84
N ASN A 596 32.59 -2.80 -6.68
CA ASN A 596 31.59 -3.82 -6.93
C ASN A 596 30.81 -3.52 -8.20
N CYS A 597 30.52 -4.56 -8.97
CA CYS A 597 29.70 -4.51 -10.18
C CYS A 597 28.66 -5.63 -10.19
N LEU A 598 27.54 -5.41 -10.87
CA LEU A 598 26.65 -6.50 -11.22
C LEU A 598 27.24 -7.23 -12.43
N PHE A 599 27.30 -8.55 -12.34
CA PHE A 599 27.87 -9.39 -13.36
C PHE A 599 26.78 -10.13 -14.13
N GLN A 600 26.87 -10.14 -15.46
CA GLN A 600 25.94 -10.86 -16.32
C GLN A 600 26.67 -11.68 -17.37
N LEU A 601 26.21 -12.92 -17.53
CA LEU A 601 26.61 -13.79 -18.63
C LEU A 601 25.60 -13.63 -19.76
N VAL A 602 26.09 -13.49 -21.00
CA VAL A 602 25.24 -13.27 -22.17
C VAL A 602 25.71 -14.09 -23.37
N THR A 603 24.77 -14.46 -24.24
CA THR A 603 25.05 -15.11 -25.52
C THR A 603 23.95 -14.77 -26.54
N GLY A 604 24.20 -15.07 -27.82
CA GLY A 604 23.35 -14.67 -28.93
C GLY A 604 23.26 -13.14 -29.08
N ASP A 605 22.14 -12.66 -29.59
CA ASP A 605 21.90 -11.24 -29.85
C ASP A 605 21.43 -10.48 -28.60
N TYR A 606 21.94 -10.77 -27.39
CA TYR A 606 21.47 -10.15 -26.13
C TYR A 606 21.39 -8.62 -26.19
N PHE A 607 22.52 -7.96 -26.49
CA PHE A 607 22.60 -6.50 -26.54
C PHE A 607 21.70 -5.91 -27.63
N ARG A 608 21.69 -6.53 -28.82
CA ARG A 608 20.88 -6.09 -29.97
C ARG A 608 19.39 -6.26 -29.72
N THR A 609 18.98 -7.37 -29.11
CA THR A 609 17.58 -7.69 -28.79
C THR A 609 17.03 -6.76 -27.73
N LEU A 610 17.82 -6.43 -26.70
CA LEU A 610 17.48 -5.41 -25.71
C LEU A 610 17.75 -3.98 -26.21
N GLY A 611 18.28 -3.77 -27.41
CA GLY A 611 18.57 -2.45 -27.95
C GLY A 611 19.50 -1.61 -27.07
N MET A 612 20.46 -2.24 -26.38
CA MET A 612 21.43 -1.54 -25.55
C MET A 612 22.34 -0.66 -26.41
N GLN A 613 22.60 0.56 -25.94
CA GLN A 613 23.35 1.56 -26.71
C GLN A 613 24.85 1.48 -26.40
N LEU A 614 25.65 1.20 -27.43
CA LEU A 614 27.09 1.25 -27.37
C LEU A 614 27.56 2.71 -27.41
N VAL A 615 28.34 3.12 -26.41
CA VAL A 615 28.94 4.46 -26.31
C VAL A 615 30.31 4.49 -27.01
N ARG A 616 31.12 3.44 -26.83
CA ARG A 616 32.45 3.32 -27.45
C ARG A 616 32.85 1.85 -27.59
N GLY A 617 33.74 1.55 -28.54
CA GLY A 617 34.28 0.22 -28.75
C GLY A 617 33.37 -0.65 -29.62
N ARG A 618 33.12 -1.90 -29.21
CA ARG A 618 32.23 -2.86 -29.87
C ARG A 618 31.60 -3.84 -28.87
N PHE A 619 30.58 -4.57 -29.30
CA PHE A 619 30.08 -5.72 -28.55
C PHE A 619 31.05 -6.91 -28.66
N PRO A 620 31.04 -7.84 -27.68
CA PRO A 620 31.93 -8.99 -27.67
C PRO A 620 31.31 -10.08 -28.56
N ASP A 621 31.43 -9.92 -29.87
CA ASP A 621 30.79 -10.82 -30.86
C ASP A 621 31.56 -12.14 -31.02
N ASP A 622 32.89 -12.13 -30.93
CA ASP A 622 33.73 -13.33 -31.01
C ASP A 622 33.61 -14.16 -29.72
N PRO A 623 33.06 -15.39 -29.76
CA PRO A 623 32.92 -16.23 -28.59
C PRO A 623 34.27 -16.67 -27.99
N LYS A 624 35.39 -16.57 -28.72
CA LYS A 624 36.73 -17.02 -28.25
C LYS A 624 37.59 -15.91 -27.64
N GLU A 625 37.23 -14.65 -27.85
CA GLU A 625 38.04 -13.50 -27.42
C GLU A 625 37.73 -13.11 -25.96
N PRO A 626 38.65 -13.22 -24.97
CA PRO A 626 38.37 -12.93 -23.56
C PRO A 626 38.05 -11.44 -23.35
N ALA A 627 36.78 -11.09 -23.55
CA ALA A 627 36.31 -9.73 -23.77
C ALA A 627 35.14 -9.41 -22.86
N ILE A 628 35.17 -8.22 -22.28
CA ILE A 628 34.14 -7.75 -21.36
C ILE A 628 33.60 -6.39 -21.81
N VAL A 629 32.30 -6.19 -21.58
CA VAL A 629 31.64 -4.90 -21.76
C VAL A 629 31.28 -4.32 -20.41
N LEU A 630 31.55 -3.03 -20.24
CA LEU A 630 31.21 -2.28 -19.03
C LEU A 630 30.18 -1.19 -19.34
N ASN A 631 29.38 -0.80 -18.37
CA ASN A 631 28.62 0.44 -18.49
C ASN A 631 29.45 1.68 -18.11
N GLU A 632 28.94 2.87 -18.43
CA GLU A 632 29.57 4.15 -18.10
C GLU A 632 29.89 4.28 -16.60
N THR A 633 28.99 3.83 -15.71
CA THR A 633 29.22 3.86 -14.27
C THR A 633 30.38 2.96 -13.83
N ALA A 634 30.49 1.73 -14.36
CA ALA A 634 31.64 0.86 -14.07
C ALA A 634 32.95 1.46 -14.60
N ALA A 635 32.96 1.96 -15.84
CA ALA A 635 34.12 2.60 -16.44
C ALA A 635 34.57 3.87 -15.70
N ARG A 636 33.62 4.65 -15.15
CA ARG A 636 33.91 5.83 -14.32
C ARG A 636 34.58 5.45 -13.01
N LYS A 637 34.07 4.41 -12.35
CA LYS A 637 34.60 3.94 -11.07
C LYS A 637 36.00 3.34 -11.19
N LEU A 638 36.29 2.64 -12.30
CA LEU A 638 37.56 1.96 -12.49
C LEU A 638 38.65 2.84 -13.12
N PHE A 639 38.30 3.66 -14.12
CA PHE A 639 39.30 4.31 -14.99
C PHE A 639 39.05 5.82 -15.22
N GLY A 640 37.97 6.38 -14.67
CA GLY A 640 37.56 7.75 -15.04
C GLY A 640 37.08 7.88 -16.50
N VAL A 641 36.16 7.02 -16.96
CA VAL A 641 35.41 7.03 -18.26
C VAL A 641 36.23 7.03 -19.56
N LYS A 642 37.18 7.94 -19.77
CA LYS A 642 37.75 8.24 -21.09
C LYS A 642 38.76 7.21 -21.61
N GLU A 643 39.31 6.36 -20.74
CA GLU A 643 40.41 5.42 -21.06
C GLU A 643 40.07 3.93 -20.85
N ALA A 644 38.81 3.56 -20.63
CA ALA A 644 38.49 2.19 -20.24
C ALA A 644 38.68 1.14 -21.35
N ILE A 645 38.55 1.50 -22.63
CA ILE A 645 38.69 0.55 -23.76
C ILE A 645 40.15 0.08 -23.89
N GLY A 646 40.35 -1.23 -24.04
CA GLY A 646 41.66 -1.86 -24.18
C GLY A 646 42.35 -2.16 -22.84
N ARG A 647 41.82 -1.64 -21.72
CA ARG A 647 42.29 -1.99 -20.37
C ARG A 647 41.87 -3.41 -20.01
N ARG A 648 42.63 -4.04 -19.13
CA ARG A 648 42.34 -5.38 -18.61
C ARG A 648 41.74 -5.30 -17.22
N VAL A 649 40.70 -6.10 -17.00
CA VAL A 649 39.99 -6.21 -15.73
C VAL A 649 39.80 -7.68 -15.37
N TRP A 650 39.55 -7.96 -14.11
CA TRP A 650 39.13 -9.28 -13.64
C TRP A 650 37.99 -9.16 -12.64
N LEU A 651 37.20 -10.24 -12.56
CA LEU A 651 36.01 -10.31 -11.71
C LEU A 651 36.38 -10.95 -10.37
N GLY A 652 37.04 -10.15 -9.53
CA GLY A 652 37.45 -10.52 -8.19
C GLY A 652 38.16 -9.33 -7.52
N PRO A 653 38.47 -9.45 -6.22
CA PRO A 653 39.36 -8.50 -5.58
C PRO A 653 40.80 -8.71 -6.06
N PRO A 654 41.72 -7.79 -5.76
CA PRO A 654 43.15 -8.03 -5.94
C PRO A 654 43.61 -9.30 -5.24
N GLU A 655 44.47 -10.09 -5.89
CA GLU A 655 44.88 -11.43 -5.43
C GLU A 655 45.48 -11.42 -4.02
N ARG A 656 46.10 -10.31 -3.58
CA ARG A 656 46.63 -10.16 -2.21
C ARG A 656 45.59 -10.36 -1.10
N PHE A 657 44.32 -10.11 -1.40
CA PHE A 657 43.23 -10.26 -0.42
C PHE A 657 42.69 -11.69 -0.34
N LEU A 658 43.12 -12.57 -1.24
CA LEU A 658 42.74 -13.97 -1.30
C LEU A 658 43.99 -14.86 -1.30
N PRO A 659 44.78 -14.88 -0.20
CA PRO A 659 46.05 -15.61 -0.14
C PRO A 659 45.90 -17.14 -0.33
N ASP A 660 44.73 -17.69 0.00
CA ASP A 660 44.42 -19.12 -0.18
C ASP A 660 43.96 -19.48 -1.60
N GLN A 661 43.80 -18.48 -2.49
CA GLN A 661 43.35 -18.71 -3.86
C GLN A 661 44.51 -19.21 -4.72
N THR A 662 44.42 -20.47 -5.14
CA THR A 662 45.48 -21.16 -5.88
C THR A 662 45.50 -20.87 -7.39
N ARG A 663 44.46 -20.22 -7.93
CA ARG A 663 44.36 -19.86 -9.35
C ARG A 663 44.07 -18.36 -9.51
N PRO A 664 44.85 -17.63 -10.34
CA PRO A 664 44.58 -16.22 -10.59
C PRO A 664 43.26 -16.06 -11.34
N PHE A 665 42.58 -14.93 -11.13
CA PHE A 665 41.36 -14.63 -11.87
C PHE A 665 41.66 -14.48 -13.38
N PRO A 666 40.80 -15.01 -14.26
CA PRO A 666 40.88 -14.73 -15.68
C PRO A 666 40.80 -13.22 -15.93
N ARG A 667 41.68 -12.72 -16.80
CA ARG A 667 41.76 -11.31 -17.17
C ARG A 667 41.07 -11.09 -18.50
N TYR A 668 40.16 -10.13 -18.54
CA TYR A 668 39.35 -9.79 -19.70
C TYR A 668 39.70 -8.39 -20.22
N THR A 669 39.76 -8.24 -21.53
CA THR A 669 39.96 -6.92 -22.16
C THR A 669 38.63 -6.21 -22.29
N VAL A 670 38.56 -4.94 -21.87
CA VAL A 670 37.38 -4.11 -22.04
C VAL A 670 37.27 -3.71 -23.52
N VAL A 671 36.35 -4.33 -24.26
CA VAL A 671 36.18 -4.11 -25.71
C VAL A 671 35.07 -3.11 -26.04
N GLY A 672 34.16 -2.88 -25.09
CA GLY A 672 32.99 -2.03 -25.30
C GLY A 672 32.54 -1.33 -24.04
N LEU A 673 32.05 -0.10 -24.22
CA LEU A 673 31.35 0.67 -23.21
C LEU A 673 29.92 0.88 -23.67
N ILE A 674 28.95 0.53 -22.82
CA ILE A 674 27.54 0.80 -23.08
C ILE A 674 27.02 1.89 -22.15
N ARG A 675 25.93 2.52 -22.57
CA ARG A 675 25.22 3.51 -21.77
C ARG A 675 24.70 2.88 -20.48
N ASP A 676 24.60 3.67 -19.44
CA ASP A 676 24.06 3.20 -18.16
C ASP A 676 22.66 2.60 -18.28
N VAL A 677 22.51 1.39 -17.70
CA VAL A 677 21.26 0.63 -17.67
C VAL A 677 20.62 0.72 -16.29
N ARG A 678 19.30 0.93 -16.21
CA ARG A 678 18.56 0.93 -14.94
C ARG A 678 18.05 -0.46 -14.56
N SER A 679 18.97 -1.39 -14.32
CA SER A 679 18.66 -2.79 -14.01
C SER A 679 17.94 -2.99 -12.67
N GLY A 680 18.17 -2.11 -11.68
CA GLY A 680 17.59 -2.22 -10.33
C GLY A 680 16.18 -1.65 -10.16
N GLY A 681 15.59 -1.07 -11.21
CA GLY A 681 14.30 -0.38 -11.17
C GLY A 681 14.41 1.06 -11.67
N LEU A 682 13.31 1.58 -12.23
CA LEU A 682 13.35 2.82 -12.99
C LEU A 682 13.70 4.05 -12.14
N ALA A 683 13.34 4.07 -10.85
CA ALA A 683 13.65 5.19 -9.94
C ALA A 683 15.07 5.10 -9.32
N ARG A 684 15.75 3.96 -9.46
CA ARG A 684 17.07 3.74 -8.86
C ARG A 684 18.19 4.28 -9.75
N VAL A 685 19.27 4.70 -9.10
CA VAL A 685 20.50 5.12 -9.80
C VAL A 685 21.14 3.89 -10.46
N PRO A 686 21.65 4.02 -11.71
CA PRO A 686 22.43 2.97 -12.34
C PRO A 686 23.59 2.50 -11.46
N ARG A 687 23.84 1.18 -11.45
CA ARG A 687 24.97 0.57 -10.74
C ARG A 687 26.09 0.29 -11.75
N ALA A 688 27.30 0.00 -11.26
CA ALA A 688 28.35 -0.53 -12.11
C ALA A 688 27.93 -1.93 -12.56
N GLU A 689 28.01 -2.22 -13.86
CA GLU A 689 27.62 -3.51 -14.45
C GLU A 689 28.64 -3.95 -15.49
N ALA A 690 28.85 -5.26 -15.57
CA ALA A 690 29.78 -5.91 -16.48
C ALA A 690 29.11 -7.10 -17.16
N TRP A 691 29.28 -7.20 -18.48
CA TRP A 691 28.75 -8.28 -19.31
C TRP A 691 29.88 -9.08 -19.94
N LEU A 692 29.83 -10.40 -19.75
CA LEU A 692 30.77 -11.36 -20.31
C LEU A 692 30.02 -12.38 -21.16
N ARG A 693 30.66 -12.86 -22.23
CA ARG A 693 30.13 -13.95 -23.05
C ARG A 693 30.10 -15.24 -22.25
N GLN A 694 28.97 -15.93 -22.25
CA GLN A 694 28.83 -17.22 -21.55
C GLN A 694 29.84 -18.26 -22.06
N GLU A 695 30.26 -18.14 -23.33
CA GLU A 695 31.27 -18.99 -23.96
C GLU A 695 32.67 -18.88 -23.35
N GLN A 696 32.94 -17.82 -22.58
CA GLN A 696 34.26 -17.51 -22.01
C GLN A 696 34.32 -17.65 -20.51
N SER A 697 33.19 -17.95 -19.89
CA SER A 697 33.06 -18.04 -18.45
C SER A 697 33.11 -19.50 -18.04
N ASP A 698 33.95 -19.78 -17.05
CA ASP A 698 33.96 -21.05 -16.32
C ASP A 698 32.94 -21.07 -15.17
N GLU A 699 32.01 -20.10 -15.16
CA GLU A 699 31.06 -19.85 -14.07
C GLU A 699 29.62 -19.81 -14.60
N GLY A 700 29.25 -20.72 -15.50
CA GLY A 700 27.92 -20.72 -16.10
C GLY A 700 26.80 -20.68 -15.06
N GLY A 701 25.86 -19.77 -15.26
CA GLY A 701 24.64 -19.67 -14.44
C GLY A 701 23.65 -20.78 -14.80
N ASN A 702 22.92 -21.28 -13.81
CA ASN A 702 21.82 -22.23 -14.03
C ASN A 702 20.47 -21.53 -14.30
N SER A 703 20.39 -20.20 -14.14
CA SER A 703 19.24 -19.39 -14.55
C SER A 703 19.53 -18.77 -15.92
N LEU A 704 18.65 -19.02 -16.89
CA LEU A 704 18.70 -18.45 -18.23
C LEU A 704 17.45 -17.63 -18.49
N TYR A 705 17.61 -16.36 -18.85
CA TYR A 705 16.56 -15.55 -19.43
C TYR A 705 16.66 -15.59 -20.95
N VAL A 706 15.64 -16.15 -21.58
CA VAL A 706 15.43 -16.04 -23.01
C VAL A 706 14.76 -14.70 -23.29
N ILE A 707 15.33 -13.93 -24.20
CA ILE A 707 14.84 -12.62 -24.60
C ILE A 707 14.60 -12.68 -26.09
N ALA A 708 13.38 -12.38 -26.52
CA ALA A 708 13.03 -12.37 -27.93
C ALA A 708 12.38 -11.04 -28.31
N ARG A 709 12.84 -10.45 -29.40
CA ARG A 709 12.18 -9.30 -30.03
C ARG A 709 11.16 -9.82 -31.02
N PHE A 710 9.94 -9.30 -30.97
CA PHE A 710 8.84 -9.81 -31.78
C PHE A 710 8.01 -8.71 -32.45
N GLY A 711 7.47 -9.00 -33.63
CA GLY A 711 6.45 -8.20 -34.28
C GLY A 711 5.04 -8.70 -33.96
N GLY A 712 4.09 -7.79 -33.79
CA GLY A 712 2.67 -8.13 -33.58
C GLY A 712 2.27 -8.36 -32.12
N ALA A 713 1.25 -9.20 -31.90
CA ALA A 713 0.69 -9.45 -30.57
C ALA A 713 1.51 -10.47 -29.76
N SER A 714 1.71 -10.21 -28.47
CA SER A 714 2.54 -11.05 -27.57
C SER A 714 1.88 -12.36 -27.14
N ALA A 715 0.54 -12.40 -27.02
CA ALA A 715 -0.16 -13.56 -26.44
C ALA A 715 0.03 -14.88 -27.24
N PRO A 716 -0.05 -14.90 -28.58
CA PRO A 716 0.23 -16.11 -29.36
C PRO A 716 1.70 -16.55 -29.22
N LEU A 717 2.62 -15.60 -29.09
CA LEU A 717 4.05 -15.86 -28.97
C LEU A 717 4.42 -16.49 -27.63
N ILE A 718 3.74 -16.14 -26.53
CA ILE A 718 3.94 -16.79 -25.22
C ILE A 718 3.75 -18.30 -25.33
N LYS A 719 2.67 -18.72 -26.01
CA LYS A 719 2.38 -20.14 -26.21
C LYS A 719 3.44 -20.78 -27.11
N ALA A 720 3.76 -20.16 -28.24
CA ALA A 720 4.76 -20.67 -29.18
C ALA A 720 6.16 -20.79 -28.54
N LEU A 721 6.56 -19.82 -27.72
CA LEU A 721 7.81 -19.85 -26.95
C LEU A 721 7.83 -21.03 -25.97
N ARG A 722 6.73 -21.25 -25.24
CA ARG A 722 6.62 -22.37 -24.31
C ARG A 722 6.69 -23.71 -25.04
N ASP A 723 5.97 -23.84 -26.16
CA ASP A 723 5.94 -25.07 -26.96
C ASP A 723 7.32 -25.37 -27.59
N ALA A 724 8.03 -24.34 -28.07
CA ALA A 724 9.39 -24.47 -28.60
C ALA A 724 10.39 -24.95 -27.54
N ILE A 725 10.34 -24.40 -26.32
CA ILE A 725 11.21 -24.83 -25.22
C ILE A 725 10.85 -26.24 -24.76
N ARG A 726 9.56 -26.57 -24.69
CA ARG A 726 9.09 -27.93 -24.35
C ARG A 726 9.56 -28.98 -25.36
N ALA A 727 9.64 -28.63 -26.63
CA ALA A 727 10.17 -29.52 -27.67
C ALA A 727 11.68 -29.82 -27.49
N ILE A 728 12.43 -28.92 -26.84
CA ILE A 728 13.85 -29.14 -26.50
C ILE A 728 13.96 -29.98 -25.23
N ASP A 729 13.21 -29.62 -24.18
CA ASP A 729 13.18 -30.34 -22.91
C ASP A 729 11.76 -30.31 -22.29
N PRO A 730 11.03 -31.44 -22.31
CA PRO A 730 9.68 -31.53 -21.75
C PRO A 730 9.59 -31.31 -20.24
N GLU A 731 10.70 -31.46 -19.49
CA GLU A 731 10.72 -31.25 -18.04
C GLU A 731 11.05 -29.81 -17.65
N GLN A 732 11.35 -28.95 -18.64
CA GLN A 732 11.76 -27.57 -18.38
C GLN A 732 10.54 -26.66 -18.15
N ALA A 733 10.42 -26.15 -16.93
CA ALA A 733 9.41 -25.13 -16.63
C ALA A 733 9.78 -23.79 -17.26
N VAL A 734 8.84 -23.21 -18.02
CA VAL A 734 8.94 -21.86 -18.59
C VAL A 734 8.14 -20.90 -17.74
N ALA A 735 8.83 -20.05 -16.98
CA ALA A 735 8.20 -19.18 -16.00
C ALA A 735 8.70 -17.73 -16.08
N ASP A 736 8.03 -16.83 -15.37
CA ASP A 736 8.20 -15.38 -15.50
C ASP A 736 8.16 -14.90 -16.97
N VAL A 737 7.18 -15.39 -17.72
CA VAL A 737 6.97 -14.96 -19.11
C VAL A 737 6.25 -13.61 -19.10
N LYS A 738 7.00 -12.54 -19.36
CA LYS A 738 6.51 -11.15 -19.31
C LYS A 738 7.09 -10.35 -20.47
N THR A 739 6.35 -9.33 -20.93
CA THR A 739 6.95 -8.31 -21.81
C THR A 739 7.84 -7.38 -20.98
N MET A 740 8.83 -6.75 -21.61
CA MET A 740 9.64 -5.73 -20.92
C MET A 740 8.79 -4.53 -20.50
N ALA A 741 7.72 -4.21 -21.24
CA ALA A 741 6.73 -3.20 -20.85
C ALA A 741 6.04 -3.54 -19.52
N ASP A 742 5.61 -4.80 -19.34
CA ASP A 742 4.98 -5.24 -18.08
C ASP A 742 5.97 -5.17 -16.91
N ARG A 743 7.24 -5.54 -17.14
CA ARG A 743 8.30 -5.47 -16.12
C ARG A 743 8.64 -4.05 -15.71
N VAL A 744 8.80 -3.15 -16.68
CA VAL A 744 9.03 -1.72 -16.41
C VAL A 744 7.82 -1.15 -15.67
N GLY A 745 6.61 -1.49 -16.09
CA GLY A 745 5.37 -1.10 -15.42
C GLY A 745 5.30 -1.58 -13.97
N ALA A 746 5.69 -2.83 -13.70
CA ALA A 746 5.75 -3.40 -12.36
C ALA A 746 6.76 -2.66 -11.46
N SER A 747 7.89 -2.20 -12.02
CA SER A 747 8.96 -1.51 -11.27
C SER A 747 8.55 -0.13 -10.72
N VAL A 748 7.48 0.47 -11.24
CA VAL A 748 6.96 1.79 -10.83
C VAL A 748 5.59 1.71 -10.15
N THR A 749 5.16 0.50 -9.74
CA THR A 749 3.82 0.27 -9.17
C THR A 749 3.61 1.05 -7.88
N GLN A 750 4.65 1.15 -7.03
CA GLN A 750 4.57 1.88 -5.76
C GLN A 750 4.37 3.38 -5.97
N GLU A 751 5.10 3.96 -6.93
CA GLU A 751 4.99 5.37 -7.33
C GLU A 751 3.63 5.65 -7.98
N ARG A 752 3.18 4.76 -8.87
CA ARG A 752 1.84 4.83 -9.49
C ARG A 752 0.73 4.80 -8.45
N PHE A 753 0.82 3.88 -7.49
CA PHE A 753 -0.15 3.74 -6.42
C PHE A 753 -0.23 4.99 -5.54
N SER A 754 0.93 5.52 -5.13
CA SER A 754 1.01 6.74 -4.31
C SER A 754 0.47 7.96 -5.06
N ALA A 755 0.83 8.13 -6.33
CA ALA A 755 0.34 9.22 -7.17
C ALA A 755 -1.18 9.13 -7.41
N PHE A 756 -1.70 7.92 -7.66
CA PHE A 756 -3.14 7.68 -7.84
C PHE A 756 -3.93 8.02 -6.58
N LEU A 757 -3.52 7.51 -5.41
CA LEU A 757 -4.21 7.80 -4.15
C LEU A 757 -4.17 9.29 -3.80
N LEU A 758 -3.02 9.95 -3.98
CA LEU A 758 -2.92 11.38 -3.68
C LEU A 758 -3.75 12.22 -4.66
N ALA A 759 -3.80 11.85 -5.94
CA ALA A 759 -4.70 12.47 -6.93
C ALA A 759 -6.17 12.26 -6.58
N LEU A 760 -6.55 11.07 -6.12
CA LEU A 760 -7.89 10.77 -5.63
C LEU A 760 -8.24 11.66 -4.43
N PHE A 761 -7.36 11.76 -3.43
CA PHE A 761 -7.58 12.61 -2.25
C PHE A 761 -7.63 14.10 -2.60
N ALA A 762 -6.79 14.56 -3.52
CA ALA A 762 -6.82 15.94 -4.02
C ALA A 762 -8.14 16.23 -4.76
N SER A 763 -8.62 15.31 -5.59
CA SER A 763 -9.91 15.46 -6.28
C SER A 763 -11.10 15.50 -5.31
N LEU A 764 -11.05 14.68 -4.26
CA LEU A 764 -12.04 14.67 -3.20
C LEU A 764 -12.01 15.97 -2.38
N ALA A 765 -10.83 16.42 -1.99
CA ALA A 765 -10.63 17.69 -1.29
C ALA A 765 -11.13 18.88 -2.11
N LEU A 766 -10.85 18.89 -3.42
CA LEU A 766 -11.33 19.92 -4.34
C LEU A 766 -12.87 19.92 -4.42
N THR A 767 -13.48 18.73 -4.56
CA THR A 767 -14.95 18.57 -4.59
C THR A 767 -15.58 19.06 -3.28
N LEU A 768 -15.00 18.69 -2.14
CA LEU A 768 -15.47 19.14 -0.84
C LEU A 768 -15.30 20.66 -0.67
N ALA A 769 -14.21 21.24 -1.15
CA ALA A 769 -14.01 22.69 -1.13
C ALA A 769 -15.05 23.43 -1.99
N VAL A 770 -15.42 22.89 -3.17
CA VAL A 770 -16.52 23.43 -3.99
C VAL A 770 -17.81 23.51 -3.19
N LEU A 771 -18.16 22.41 -2.52
CA LEU A 771 -19.37 22.31 -1.72
C LEU A 771 -19.35 23.29 -0.54
N GLY A 772 -18.22 23.42 0.15
CA GLY A 772 -18.01 24.37 1.25
C GLY A 772 -18.16 25.83 0.80
N ILE A 773 -17.45 26.21 -0.27
CA ILE A 773 -17.54 27.56 -0.87
C ILE A 773 -18.98 27.84 -1.30
N TYR A 774 -19.62 26.91 -2.02
CA TYR A 774 -21.00 27.05 -2.45
C TYR A 774 -21.95 27.23 -1.27
N ALA A 775 -21.83 26.40 -0.21
CA ALA A 775 -22.71 26.45 0.95
C ALA A 775 -22.59 27.80 1.69
N VAL A 776 -21.37 28.29 1.91
CA VAL A 776 -21.12 29.56 2.59
C VAL A 776 -21.61 30.74 1.75
N MET A 777 -21.40 30.70 0.43
CA MET A 777 -21.80 31.79 -0.46
C MET A 777 -23.30 31.82 -0.72
N ALA A 778 -23.93 30.66 -0.93
CA ALA A 778 -25.39 30.54 -1.04
C ALA A 778 -26.08 31.06 0.23
N TYR A 779 -25.53 30.74 1.40
CA TYR A 779 -26.03 31.28 2.67
C TYR A 779 -25.84 32.80 2.77
N THR A 780 -24.65 33.31 2.44
CA THR A 780 -24.36 34.75 2.53
C THR A 780 -25.25 35.57 1.61
N VAL A 781 -25.53 35.04 0.40
CA VAL A 781 -26.50 35.60 -0.54
C VAL A 781 -27.91 35.58 0.07
N ALA A 782 -28.36 34.42 0.59
CA ALA A 782 -29.68 34.27 1.18
C ALA A 782 -29.93 35.25 2.34
N GLN A 783 -28.95 35.48 3.19
CA GLN A 783 -29.06 36.45 4.30
C GLN A 783 -29.06 37.91 3.86
N ARG A 784 -28.43 38.21 2.72
CA ARG A 784 -28.35 39.58 2.18
C ARG A 784 -29.39 39.83 1.09
N THR A 785 -30.36 38.94 0.92
CA THR A 785 -31.43 39.08 -0.08
C THR A 785 -32.14 40.43 0.04
N ARG A 786 -32.38 40.95 1.26
CA ARG A 786 -32.98 42.28 1.48
C ARG A 786 -32.05 43.42 1.07
N GLU A 787 -30.77 43.39 1.46
CA GLU A 787 -29.76 44.39 1.05
C GLU A 787 -29.60 44.41 -0.47
N ILE A 788 -29.53 43.23 -1.09
CA ILE A 788 -29.41 43.04 -2.54
C ILE A 788 -30.69 43.51 -3.25
N GLY A 789 -31.86 43.17 -2.71
CA GLY A 789 -33.16 43.60 -3.22
C GLY A 789 -33.37 45.11 -3.15
N VAL A 790 -32.96 45.77 -2.06
CA VAL A 790 -32.97 47.24 -1.92
C VAL A 790 -32.02 47.88 -2.92
N ARG A 791 -30.79 47.36 -3.08
CA ARG A 791 -29.85 47.90 -4.08
C ARG A 791 -30.36 47.76 -5.51
N MET A 792 -31.00 46.65 -5.84
CA MET A 792 -31.62 46.46 -7.16
C MET A 792 -32.85 47.36 -7.33
N ALA A 793 -33.64 47.59 -6.28
CA ALA A 793 -34.75 48.57 -6.32
C ALA A 793 -34.24 50.01 -6.51
N LEU A 794 -33.04 50.33 -6.01
CA LEU A 794 -32.35 51.61 -6.21
C LEU A 794 -31.57 51.70 -7.53
N GLY A 795 -31.68 50.71 -8.43
CA GLY A 795 -31.11 50.76 -9.78
C GLY A 795 -29.76 50.05 -9.99
N ALA A 796 -29.25 49.27 -9.02
CA ALA A 796 -28.04 48.49 -9.21
C ALA A 796 -28.24 47.42 -10.30
N ALA A 797 -27.32 47.32 -11.26
CA ALA A 797 -27.39 46.34 -12.33
C ALA A 797 -26.99 44.94 -11.83
N GLY A 798 -27.48 43.87 -12.47
CA GLY A 798 -27.13 42.50 -12.10
C GLY A 798 -25.62 42.20 -12.09
N ARG A 799 -24.84 42.94 -12.89
CA ARG A 799 -23.36 42.92 -12.90
C ARG A 799 -22.74 43.42 -11.59
N ASP A 800 -23.36 44.38 -10.91
CA ASP A 800 -22.85 44.95 -9.67
C ASP A 800 -23.02 43.97 -8.51
N VAL A 801 -24.14 43.23 -8.52
CA VAL A 801 -24.39 42.11 -7.58
C VAL A 801 -23.41 40.96 -7.84
N LEU A 802 -23.18 40.60 -9.10
CA LEU A 802 -22.17 39.61 -9.48
C LEU A 802 -20.77 40.02 -8.98
N ARG A 803 -20.32 41.25 -9.27
CA ARG A 803 -19.01 41.77 -8.84
C ARG A 803 -18.86 41.77 -7.33
N LEU A 804 -19.91 42.12 -6.58
CA LEU A 804 -19.90 42.11 -5.12
C LEU A 804 -19.68 40.69 -4.55
N VAL A 805 -20.41 39.71 -5.07
CA VAL A 805 -20.32 38.31 -4.64
C VAL A 805 -18.95 37.73 -4.99
N PHE A 806 -18.47 37.97 -6.21
CA PHE A 806 -17.14 37.52 -6.65
C PHE A 806 -16.01 38.15 -5.84
N THR A 807 -16.02 39.46 -5.61
CA THR A 807 -14.96 40.15 -4.85
C THR A 807 -14.83 39.60 -3.44
N ARG A 808 -15.95 39.29 -2.77
CA ARG A 808 -15.92 38.68 -1.44
C ARG A 808 -15.45 37.23 -1.46
N GLY A 809 -15.96 36.43 -2.39
CA GLY A 809 -15.53 35.03 -2.55
C GLY A 809 -14.03 34.94 -2.80
N PHE A 810 -13.53 35.69 -3.78
CA PHE A 810 -12.12 35.69 -4.16
C PHE A 810 -11.18 36.23 -3.07
N ARG A 811 -11.63 37.11 -2.16
CA ARG A 811 -10.81 37.48 -0.99
C ARG A 811 -10.55 36.30 -0.05
N LEU A 812 -11.57 35.48 0.22
CA LEU A 812 -11.41 34.29 1.07
C LEU A 812 -10.57 33.22 0.36
N ILE A 813 -10.86 32.99 -0.92
CA ILE A 813 -10.13 32.03 -1.74
C ILE A 813 -8.66 32.46 -1.89
N GLY A 814 -8.39 33.74 -2.11
CA GLY A 814 -7.03 34.29 -2.20
C GLY A 814 -6.23 34.11 -0.91
N ALA A 815 -6.85 34.36 0.26
CA ALA A 815 -6.20 34.10 1.54
C ALA A 815 -5.89 32.60 1.73
N GLY A 816 -6.84 31.71 1.42
CA GLY A 816 -6.64 30.27 1.45
C GLY A 816 -5.57 29.80 0.48
N LEU A 817 -5.50 30.40 -0.71
CA LEU A 817 -4.50 30.11 -1.73
C LEU A 817 -3.09 30.44 -1.23
N VAL A 818 -2.88 31.64 -0.68
CA VAL A 818 -1.57 32.05 -0.14
C VAL A 818 -1.14 31.12 0.99
N ILE A 819 -2.02 30.84 1.96
CA ILE A 819 -1.72 29.93 3.07
C ILE A 819 -1.43 28.51 2.56
N GLY A 820 -2.23 28.04 1.61
CA GLY A 820 -2.06 26.73 1.00
C GLY A 820 -0.76 26.60 0.23
N LEU A 821 -0.34 27.62 -0.51
CA LEU A 821 0.94 27.66 -1.22
C LEU A 821 2.12 27.58 -0.24
N VAL A 822 2.10 28.38 0.83
CA VAL A 822 3.12 28.31 1.89
C VAL A 822 3.13 26.94 2.55
N GLY A 823 1.96 26.41 2.91
CA GLY A 823 1.82 25.06 3.47
C GLY A 823 2.34 23.97 2.53
N SER A 824 2.14 24.13 1.23
CA SER A 824 2.60 23.19 0.20
C SER A 824 4.12 23.19 0.08
N MET A 825 4.77 24.36 0.16
CA MET A 825 6.24 24.46 0.16
C MET A 825 6.86 23.81 1.41
N ILE A 826 6.18 23.87 2.55
CA ILE A 826 6.61 23.19 3.77
C ILE A 826 6.41 21.67 3.60
N ALA A 827 5.25 21.25 3.13
CA ALA A 827 4.91 19.84 2.90
C ALA A 827 5.80 19.20 1.81
N SER A 828 6.21 19.95 0.79
CA SER A 828 7.04 19.44 -0.30
C SER A 828 8.44 19.04 0.13
N ARG A 829 8.94 19.55 1.26
CA ARG A 829 10.19 19.06 1.88
C ARG A 829 10.10 17.60 2.31
N VAL A 830 8.94 17.18 2.81
CA VAL A 830 8.68 15.77 3.17
C VAL A 830 8.54 14.91 1.92
N LEU A 831 7.98 15.47 0.84
CA LEU A 831 7.87 14.80 -0.45
C LEU A 831 9.20 14.62 -1.18
N GLY A 832 10.22 15.42 -0.86
CA GLY A 832 11.49 15.44 -1.60
C GLY A 832 12.14 14.06 -1.78
N ALA A 833 12.07 13.19 -0.77
CA ALA A 833 12.61 11.83 -0.84
C ALA A 833 11.84 10.88 -1.78
N LEU A 834 10.62 11.25 -2.17
CA LEU A 834 9.72 10.48 -3.04
C LEU A 834 9.63 11.07 -4.46
N LEU A 835 10.19 12.26 -4.68
CA LEU A 835 10.16 12.93 -5.98
C LEU A 835 11.36 12.52 -6.82
N PHE A 836 11.10 12.19 -8.09
CA PHE A 836 12.10 11.86 -9.10
C PHE A 836 12.11 12.93 -10.20
N GLY A 837 13.27 13.53 -10.45
CA GLY A 837 13.48 14.44 -11.58
C GLY A 837 12.67 15.74 -11.56
N VAL A 838 12.01 16.07 -10.44
CA VAL A 838 11.17 17.26 -10.28
C VAL A 838 11.55 17.97 -8.98
N SER A 839 11.73 19.29 -9.07
CA SER A 839 11.95 20.12 -7.88
C SER A 839 10.70 20.11 -6.98
N ALA A 840 10.91 20.06 -5.66
CA ALA A 840 9.86 20.22 -4.66
C ALA A 840 9.11 21.57 -4.76
N THR A 841 9.65 22.53 -5.52
CA THR A 841 9.09 23.87 -5.78
C THR A 841 8.80 24.14 -7.25
N ASP A 842 8.54 23.11 -8.07
CA ASP A 842 8.25 23.24 -9.51
C ASP A 842 7.19 24.32 -9.83
N PRO A 843 7.58 25.47 -10.43
CA PRO A 843 6.68 26.61 -10.62
C PRO A 843 5.47 26.28 -11.51
N GLY A 844 5.65 25.39 -12.49
CA GLY A 844 4.58 24.96 -13.39
C GLY A 844 3.46 24.23 -12.66
N THR A 845 3.81 23.34 -11.72
CA THR A 845 2.84 22.64 -10.88
C THR A 845 2.08 23.62 -9.99
N PHE A 846 2.77 24.55 -9.33
CA PHE A 846 2.13 25.56 -8.49
C PHE A 846 1.20 26.50 -9.29
N ALA A 847 1.61 26.95 -10.48
CA ALA A 847 0.76 27.75 -11.36
C ALA A 847 -0.51 27.00 -11.79
N ALA A 848 -0.40 25.71 -12.11
CA ALA A 848 -1.54 24.86 -12.45
C ALA A 848 -2.51 24.72 -11.27
N VAL A 849 -2.00 24.51 -10.04
CA VAL A 849 -2.84 24.44 -8.83
C VAL A 849 -3.61 25.74 -8.62
N VAL A 850 -2.96 26.90 -8.77
CA VAL A 850 -3.62 28.21 -8.68
C VAL A 850 -4.73 28.35 -9.72
N ALA A 851 -4.45 27.99 -10.98
CA ALA A 851 -5.42 28.08 -12.07
C ALA A 851 -6.63 27.15 -11.85
N ILE A 852 -6.40 25.90 -11.43
CA ILE A 852 -7.45 24.93 -11.12
C ILE A 852 -8.32 25.46 -9.97
N GLN A 853 -7.69 25.89 -8.87
CA GLN A 853 -8.43 26.38 -7.70
C GLN A 853 -9.25 27.64 -8.03
N ALA A 854 -8.69 28.57 -8.79
CA ALA A 854 -9.39 29.79 -9.22
C ALA A 854 -10.59 29.48 -10.13
N SER A 855 -10.43 28.54 -11.06
CA SER A 855 -11.49 28.11 -11.98
C SER A 855 -12.65 27.44 -11.23
N VAL A 856 -12.31 26.54 -10.30
CA VAL A 856 -13.29 25.84 -9.46
C VAL A 856 -14.01 26.79 -8.52
N ALA A 857 -13.28 27.71 -7.90
CA ALA A 857 -13.84 28.79 -7.10
C ALA A 857 -14.83 29.65 -7.90
N ALA A 858 -14.46 30.07 -9.12
CA ALA A 858 -15.34 30.84 -9.99
C ALA A 858 -16.64 30.08 -10.32
N ALA A 859 -16.54 28.78 -10.62
CA ALA A 859 -17.69 27.93 -10.88
C ALA A 859 -18.61 27.80 -9.64
N ALA A 860 -18.02 27.60 -8.45
CA ALA A 860 -18.76 27.51 -7.19
C ALA A 860 -19.50 28.83 -6.86
N LEU A 861 -18.87 29.97 -7.15
CA LEU A 861 -19.41 31.31 -6.91
C LEU A 861 -20.50 31.70 -7.91
N TYR A 862 -20.42 31.21 -9.15
CA TYR A 862 -21.30 31.63 -10.24
C TYR A 862 -22.78 31.32 -9.97
N LEU A 863 -23.10 30.11 -9.48
CA LEU A 863 -24.49 29.69 -9.23
C LEU A 863 -25.21 30.55 -8.16
N PRO A 864 -24.65 30.74 -6.95
CA PRO A 864 -25.22 31.66 -5.95
C PRO A 864 -25.31 33.10 -6.46
N ALA A 865 -24.27 33.59 -7.16
CA ALA A 865 -24.24 34.96 -7.65
C ALA A 865 -25.29 35.21 -8.75
N ARG A 866 -25.49 34.25 -9.65
CA ARG A 866 -26.53 34.30 -10.69
C ARG A 866 -27.94 34.22 -10.11
N ARG A 867 -28.14 33.43 -9.06
CA ARG A 867 -29.42 33.43 -8.33
C ARG A 867 -29.67 34.79 -7.68
N ALA A 868 -28.65 35.39 -7.06
CA ALA A 868 -28.74 36.70 -6.44
C ALA A 868 -29.11 37.81 -7.44
N SER A 869 -28.48 37.81 -8.61
CA SER A 869 -28.65 38.85 -9.63
C SER A 869 -29.98 38.76 -10.40
N ARG A 870 -30.72 37.66 -10.24
CA ARG A 870 -32.03 37.42 -10.88
C ARG A 870 -33.21 37.53 -9.91
N LEU A 871 -32.97 37.92 -8.65
CA LEU A 871 -34.05 38.10 -7.67
C LEU A 871 -34.94 39.28 -8.07
N HIS A 872 -36.24 39.08 -8.11
CA HIS A 872 -37.19 40.17 -8.36
C HIS A 872 -37.32 41.05 -7.09
N PRO A 873 -37.13 42.37 -7.16
CA PRO A 873 -37.13 43.25 -5.98
C PRO A 873 -38.40 43.13 -5.13
N ALA A 874 -39.55 42.93 -5.79
CA ALA A 874 -40.85 42.76 -5.16
C ALA A 874 -40.98 41.49 -4.29
N VAL A 875 -40.27 40.42 -4.63
CA VAL A 875 -40.27 39.16 -3.85
C VAL A 875 -39.36 39.29 -2.62
N ALA A 876 -38.21 39.95 -2.78
CA ALA A 876 -37.25 40.16 -1.69
C ALA A 876 -37.78 41.09 -0.57
N LEU A 877 -38.75 41.95 -0.88
CA LEU A 877 -39.40 42.85 0.07
C LEU A 877 -40.64 42.26 0.76
N ARG A 878 -41.19 41.13 0.27
CA ARG A 878 -42.43 40.50 0.77
C ARG A 878 -42.23 39.27 1.67
N THR A 879 -41.05 38.68 1.75
CA THR A 879 -40.78 37.50 2.59
C THR A 879 -40.43 37.87 4.04
N GLU A 880 -41.31 37.51 4.98
CA GLU A 880 -41.06 37.37 6.42
C GLU A 880 -41.23 35.91 6.90
#